data_AF-A0ABD5PIY3-F1
#
_entry.id   AF-A0ABD5PIY3-F1
#
_cell.length_a   1.000
_cell.length_b   1.000
_cell.length_c   1.000
_cell.angle_alpha   90.00
_cell.angle_beta   90.00
_cell.angle_gamma   90.00
#
_symmetry.space_group_name_H-M   'P 1'
#
loop_
_entity.id
_entity.type
_entity.pdbx_description
1 polymer ?
#
loop_
_entity_poly.entity_id
_entity_poly.type
_entity_poly.pdbx_seq_one_letter_code
_entity_poly.pdbx_strand_id
1 'polypeptide(L)'
;MNANLKSALVIGSLVVLGAAVGAGVFVTTTSEFAVWFVIGGIPLIIVGGIALYVRGVVSRDGTSEQQYVRKQAQAVAQEFQRTVRDVNDLSDTYADWEFTADARLESIAGDFRAQGVEFDLGSGAFDLTKGVANADVQAFEELSAEVDRLDDDVETEFRTFANEELLRLADAIDRLEAVDLATPDAAIADPADDAGIPDCRDAVDARRAIAGEMIKTSIDTVHEMKRGGQRPDDAKRIEGDLDAAAEALDHHEYGAAVESVLEARDRLRDQFSGSFEAERDAVLTLVDAVEAAGVAAHIDAEYLDAVDVVESAVTGMDSALDLSEVSRRRADLRRTCIEIVAAMERDLADEAETLRRADLPAGYYTEPAIVNEDFVDELEQIEEFDRFTERWRDVAGSLANAVDTATTKVAVVDAYEDVAETIAAELEASGQVTDDDLPVRNAEEFLGLYYRQNESVELDPDVPVLRVGDVDTHDLTVEIAYERGGAERTATLSLSGAGYNESATVETRVAGTTTFTDVPTGSYELSGTPGDEVFAPIERSVRVDDKKTISVEFTEQSLRERVCSDTSADMADHLSELRPRLEELYNAEGYVSTTMDLPVRSSHTPCLLAVWAESDGYDATETSEGEIVVFEQDRLERELTNVVRYNLESGDRLPFDELERNFLTAPVPRSVIWDAVADLSGEHSVTTTDDAIEMK
;
A
#
# COMPACT_ATOMS: atom_id res chain seq x y z
N MET A 1 -28.60 62.22 20.30
CA MET A 1 -29.97 62.53 20.83
C MET A 1 -30.36 63.87 20.24
N ASN A 2 -31.17 63.83 19.18
CA ASN A 2 -31.02 64.73 18.03
C ASN A 2 -31.98 65.93 18.04
N ALA A 3 -31.46 67.10 17.69
CA ALA A 3 -32.24 68.30 17.35
C ALA A 3 -33.26 68.04 16.22
N ASN A 4 -33.01 67.04 15.36
CA ASN A 4 -33.93 66.60 14.31
C ASN A 4 -35.22 65.95 14.83
N LEU A 5 -35.26 65.40 16.05
CA LEU A 5 -36.50 64.85 16.62
C LEU A 5 -37.46 65.97 17.07
N LYS A 6 -36.93 67.14 17.44
CA LYS A 6 -37.70 68.30 17.91
C LYS A 6 -38.34 69.06 16.74
N SER A 7 -37.66 69.15 15.61
CA SER A 7 -38.18 69.76 14.37
C SER A 7 -39.21 68.86 13.67
N ALA A 8 -38.99 67.54 13.65
CA ALA A 8 -39.94 66.58 13.10
C ALA A 8 -41.23 66.46 13.94
N LEU A 9 -41.17 66.57 15.28
CA LEU A 9 -42.36 66.59 16.15
C LEU A 9 -43.20 67.86 15.99
N VAL A 10 -42.58 69.00 15.72
CA VAL A 10 -43.29 70.28 15.54
C VAL A 10 -44.04 70.30 14.20
N ILE A 11 -43.42 69.83 13.12
CA ILE A 11 -44.05 69.72 11.80
C ILE A 11 -45.11 68.60 11.81
N GLY A 12 -44.82 67.45 12.43
CA GLY A 12 -45.76 66.35 12.60
C GLY A 12 -47.00 66.73 13.42
N SER A 13 -46.85 67.54 14.49
CA SER A 13 -47.99 68.01 15.29
C SER A 13 -48.92 68.97 14.53
N LEU A 14 -48.38 69.77 13.59
CA LEU A 14 -49.15 70.73 12.80
C LEU A 14 -50.01 70.04 11.73
N VAL A 15 -49.50 68.95 11.15
CA VAL A 15 -50.22 68.13 10.18
C VAL A 15 -51.37 67.35 10.85
N VAL A 16 -51.14 66.81 12.05
CA VAL A 16 -52.18 66.09 12.82
C VAL A 16 -53.28 67.03 13.31
N LEU A 17 -52.94 68.25 13.73
CA LEU A 17 -53.93 69.26 14.15
C LEU A 17 -54.75 69.80 12.97
N GLY A 18 -54.13 69.94 11.78
CA GLY A 18 -54.81 70.27 10.53
C GLY A 18 -55.78 69.17 10.06
N ALA A 19 -55.38 67.89 10.20
CA ALA A 19 -56.22 66.75 9.87
C ALA A 19 -57.43 66.60 10.81
N ALA A 20 -57.27 66.89 12.11
CA ALA A 20 -58.35 66.85 13.09
C ALA A 20 -59.41 67.96 12.87
N VAL A 21 -58.98 69.16 12.47
CA VAL A 21 -59.89 70.27 12.13
C VAL A 21 -60.60 70.01 10.80
N GLY A 22 -59.90 69.42 9.82
CA GLY A 22 -60.50 69.01 8.55
C GLY A 22 -61.57 67.91 8.71
N ALA A 23 -61.32 66.91 9.56
CA ALA A 23 -62.27 65.85 9.87
C ALA A 23 -63.52 66.37 10.62
N GLY A 24 -63.37 67.37 11.50
CA GLY A 24 -64.49 67.99 12.22
C GLY A 24 -65.44 68.80 11.32
N VAL A 25 -64.91 69.48 10.30
CA VAL A 25 -65.71 70.27 9.35
C VAL A 25 -66.41 69.40 8.31
N PHE A 26 -65.85 68.23 7.98
CA PHE A 26 -66.45 67.29 7.02
C PHE A 26 -67.71 66.58 7.54
N VAL A 27 -67.88 66.48 8.87
CA VAL A 27 -69.03 65.75 9.47
C VAL A 27 -70.30 66.61 9.60
N THR A 28 -70.22 67.94 9.49
CA THR A 28 -71.35 68.83 9.83
C THR A 28 -71.98 69.63 8.69
N THR A 29 -71.48 69.60 7.45
CA THR A 29 -72.00 70.51 6.41
C THR A 29 -71.94 69.96 4.98
N THR A 30 -73.02 70.21 4.22
CA THR A 30 -73.28 69.74 2.85
C THR A 30 -72.34 70.31 1.77
N SER A 31 -72.22 69.56 0.68
CA SER A 31 -71.02 69.33 -0.14
C SER A 31 -70.57 70.42 -1.14
N GLU A 32 -70.80 71.70 -0.90
CA GLU A 32 -70.26 72.77 -1.77
C GLU A 32 -69.32 73.78 -1.09
N PHE A 33 -69.30 73.83 0.26
CA PHE A 33 -68.39 74.74 0.98
C PHE A 33 -67.00 74.14 1.30
N ALA A 34 -66.85 72.81 1.25
CA ALA A 34 -65.60 72.14 1.58
C ALA A 34 -64.47 72.43 0.56
N VAL A 35 -64.81 72.59 -0.72
CA VAL A 35 -63.82 72.84 -1.78
C VAL A 35 -63.23 74.26 -1.68
N TRP A 36 -64.04 75.26 -1.33
CA TRP A 36 -63.55 76.63 -1.10
C TRP A 36 -62.70 76.76 0.18
N PHE A 37 -62.94 75.93 1.20
CA PHE A 37 -62.11 75.91 2.41
C PHE A 37 -60.75 75.23 2.19
N VAL A 38 -60.66 74.24 1.31
CA VAL A 38 -59.38 73.58 0.96
C VAL A 38 -58.55 74.45 0.00
N ILE A 39 -59.17 75.08 -1.00
CA ILE A 39 -58.48 75.92 -1.99
C ILE A 39 -58.16 77.32 -1.45
N GLY A 40 -59.04 77.90 -0.64
CA GLY A 40 -58.86 79.25 -0.09
C GLY A 40 -58.48 79.30 1.38
N GLY A 41 -59.06 78.41 2.20
CA GLY A 41 -58.94 78.46 3.67
C GLY A 41 -57.62 77.91 4.22
N ILE A 42 -57.12 76.79 3.69
CA ILE A 42 -55.83 76.21 4.12
C ILE A 42 -54.65 77.15 3.79
N PRO A 43 -54.56 77.75 2.59
CA PRO A 43 -53.55 78.77 2.31
C PRO A 43 -53.70 80.01 3.19
N LEU A 44 -54.92 80.48 3.49
CA LEU A 44 -55.12 81.64 4.38
C LEU A 44 -54.83 81.35 5.85
N ILE A 45 -54.99 80.12 6.32
CA ILE A 45 -54.65 79.69 7.68
C ILE A 45 -53.15 79.40 7.79
N ILE A 46 -52.51 78.90 6.73
CA ILE A 46 -51.04 78.75 6.67
C ILE A 46 -50.39 80.13 6.53
N VAL A 47 -50.85 81.00 5.64
CA VAL A 47 -50.34 82.37 5.48
C VAL A 47 -50.71 83.24 6.68
N GLY A 48 -51.90 83.09 7.26
CA GLY A 48 -52.32 83.79 8.47
C GLY A 48 -51.65 83.26 9.75
N GLY A 49 -51.39 81.96 9.80
CA GLY A 49 -50.64 81.28 10.86
C GLY A 49 -49.16 81.60 10.80
N ILE A 50 -48.56 81.66 9.61
CA ILE A 50 -47.21 82.17 9.36
C ILE A 50 -47.16 83.67 9.65
N ALA A 51 -48.15 84.47 9.26
CA ALA A 51 -48.18 85.90 9.56
C ALA A 51 -48.36 86.20 11.06
N LEU A 52 -49.11 85.39 11.81
CA LEU A 52 -49.24 85.51 13.28
C LEU A 52 -48.08 84.88 14.04
N TYR A 53 -47.46 83.83 13.51
CA TYR A 53 -46.23 83.24 14.06
C TYR A 53 -45.03 84.17 13.83
N VAL A 54 -44.89 84.75 12.63
CA VAL A 54 -43.90 85.79 12.31
C VAL A 54 -44.19 87.06 13.12
N ARG A 55 -45.45 87.50 13.26
CA ARG A 55 -45.76 88.68 14.09
C ARG A 55 -45.60 88.43 15.59
N GLY A 56 -45.71 87.19 16.08
CA GLY A 56 -45.53 86.80 17.48
C GLY A 56 -44.09 86.46 17.86
N VAL A 57 -43.28 85.95 16.93
CA VAL A 57 -41.85 85.64 17.14
C VAL A 57 -40.96 86.86 16.85
N VAL A 58 -41.34 87.74 15.92
CA VAL A 58 -40.62 89.00 15.64
C VAL A 58 -40.89 90.09 16.70
N SER A 59 -41.87 89.91 17.59
CA SER A 59 -42.15 90.87 18.66
C SER A 59 -41.80 90.37 20.07
N ARG A 60 -41.05 89.26 20.20
CA ARG A 60 -40.62 88.78 21.52
C ARG A 60 -39.13 88.52 21.74
N ASP A 61 -38.27 88.67 20.73
CA ASP A 61 -36.84 88.91 20.95
C ASP A 61 -36.30 89.85 19.85
N GLY A 62 -35.77 91.00 20.25
CA GLY A 62 -35.29 92.03 19.34
C GLY A 62 -33.97 91.66 18.66
N THR A 63 -34.00 91.42 17.36
CA THR A 63 -32.81 91.42 16.49
C THR A 63 -33.06 92.35 15.31
N SER A 64 -32.30 93.45 15.22
CA SER A 64 -32.29 94.35 14.07
C SER A 64 -31.77 93.64 12.82
N GLU A 65 -32.16 94.07 11.62
CA GLU A 65 -31.66 93.58 10.32
C GLU A 65 -30.12 93.47 10.28
N GLN A 66 -29.41 94.44 10.87
CA GLN A 66 -27.95 94.44 11.04
C GLN A 66 -27.40 93.26 11.88
N GLN A 67 -28.16 92.75 12.85
CA GLN A 67 -27.77 91.58 13.64
C GLN A 67 -28.01 90.27 12.91
N TYR A 68 -28.97 90.25 11.96
CA TYR A 68 -29.20 89.11 11.10
C TYR A 68 -28.09 88.98 10.06
N VAL A 69 -27.76 90.07 9.33
CA VAL A 69 -26.64 90.09 8.36
C VAL A 69 -25.33 89.68 9.03
N ARG A 70 -25.05 90.18 10.23
CA ARG A 70 -23.83 89.81 10.97
C ARG A 70 -23.79 88.33 11.36
N LYS A 71 -24.93 87.71 11.70
CA LYS A 71 -24.99 86.27 12.01
C LYS A 71 -24.81 85.42 10.77
N GLN A 72 -25.39 85.83 9.64
CA GLN A 72 -25.25 85.12 8.37
C GLN A 72 -23.83 85.24 7.82
N ALA A 73 -23.26 86.45 7.83
CA ALA A 73 -21.85 86.68 7.50
C ALA A 73 -20.92 85.81 8.35
N GLN A 74 -21.20 85.71 9.66
CA GLN A 74 -20.42 84.84 10.55
C GLN A 74 -20.57 83.36 10.22
N ALA A 75 -21.78 82.87 9.88
CA ALA A 75 -22.02 81.47 9.56
C ALA A 75 -21.28 81.06 8.27
N VAL A 76 -21.46 81.84 7.20
CA VAL A 76 -20.86 81.58 5.88
C VAL A 76 -19.33 81.77 5.95
N ALA A 77 -18.84 82.73 6.73
CA ALA A 77 -17.40 82.87 6.99
C ALA A 77 -16.81 81.71 7.81
N GLN A 78 -17.59 81.12 8.72
CA GLN A 78 -17.17 79.92 9.45
C GLN A 78 -17.12 78.68 8.56
N GLU A 79 -18.01 78.56 7.59
CA GLU A 79 -17.97 77.51 6.57
C GLU A 79 -16.72 77.65 5.70
N PHE A 80 -16.47 78.84 5.15
CA PHE A 80 -15.24 79.08 4.37
C PHE A 80 -13.97 78.88 5.19
N GLN A 81 -13.95 79.30 6.46
CA GLN A 81 -12.85 79.03 7.38
C GLN A 81 -12.60 77.52 7.59
N ARG A 82 -13.64 76.68 7.61
CA ARG A 82 -13.45 75.23 7.73
C ARG A 82 -12.78 74.70 6.46
N THR A 83 -13.34 75.00 5.29
CA THR A 83 -12.76 74.56 4.02
C THR A 83 -11.31 75.01 3.83
N VAL A 84 -10.95 76.26 4.16
CA VAL A 84 -9.55 76.75 4.11
C VAL A 84 -8.65 75.97 5.08
N ARG A 85 -9.13 75.67 6.30
CA ARG A 85 -8.35 74.88 7.26
C ARG A 85 -8.20 73.44 6.80
N ASP A 86 -9.21 72.86 6.17
CA ASP A 86 -9.16 71.50 5.65
C ASP A 86 -8.15 71.42 4.50
N VAL A 87 -8.14 72.39 3.58
CA VAL A 87 -7.11 72.49 2.53
C VAL A 87 -5.70 72.61 3.11
N ASN A 88 -5.50 73.49 4.11
CA ASN A 88 -4.18 73.64 4.72
C ASN A 88 -3.73 72.37 5.47
N ASP A 89 -4.63 71.74 6.22
CA ASP A 89 -4.34 70.50 6.95
C ASP A 89 -3.99 69.34 6.00
N LEU A 90 -4.73 69.22 4.89
CA LEU A 90 -4.45 68.22 3.86
C LEU A 90 -3.12 68.49 3.14
N SER A 91 -2.81 69.74 2.80
CA SER A 91 -1.54 70.11 2.15
C SER A 91 -0.34 69.88 3.07
N ASP A 92 -0.48 70.16 4.36
CA ASP A 92 0.58 69.94 5.35
C ASP A 92 0.80 68.43 5.63
N THR A 93 -0.28 67.62 5.57
CA THR A 93 -0.22 66.17 5.85
C THR A 93 0.22 65.37 4.64
N TYR A 94 -0.22 65.75 3.44
CA TYR A 94 0.01 65.03 2.19
C TYR A 94 0.80 65.94 1.23
N ALA A 95 2.13 65.90 1.33
CA ALA A 95 3.02 66.78 0.55
C ALA A 95 2.87 66.63 -0.98
N ASP A 96 2.40 65.47 -1.45
CA ASP A 96 2.15 65.18 -2.87
C ASP A 96 0.77 65.63 -3.37
N TRP A 97 -0.10 66.10 -2.46
CA TRP A 97 -1.40 66.66 -2.80
C TRP A 97 -1.30 68.18 -2.94
N GLU A 98 -1.60 68.68 -4.13
CA GLU A 98 -1.65 70.12 -4.43
C GLU A 98 -3.09 70.48 -4.83
N PHE A 99 -3.71 71.41 -4.11
CA PHE A 99 -5.05 71.89 -4.44
C PHE A 99 -5.00 72.81 -5.67
N THR A 100 -5.66 72.42 -6.75
CA THR A 100 -5.43 73.08 -8.05
C THR A 100 -6.17 74.41 -8.22
N ALA A 101 -7.09 74.74 -7.30
CA ALA A 101 -7.96 75.92 -7.37
C ALA A 101 -7.62 77.02 -6.34
N ASP A 102 -6.35 77.22 -6.00
CA ASP A 102 -5.90 78.30 -5.11
C ASP A 102 -6.40 79.70 -5.51
N ALA A 103 -6.44 79.99 -6.82
CA ALA A 103 -6.97 81.24 -7.33
C ALA A 103 -8.46 81.46 -6.97
N ARG A 104 -9.21 80.39 -6.72
CA ARG A 104 -10.61 80.44 -6.30
C ARG A 104 -10.74 80.70 -4.80
N LEU A 105 -9.84 80.16 -3.98
CA LEU A 105 -9.72 80.53 -2.55
C LEU A 105 -9.45 82.04 -2.41
N GLU A 106 -8.53 82.57 -3.22
CA GLU A 106 -8.24 84.01 -3.26
C GLU A 106 -9.43 84.85 -3.73
N SER A 107 -10.17 84.36 -4.73
CA SER A 107 -11.38 85.03 -5.25
C SER A 107 -12.47 85.14 -4.19
N ILE A 108 -12.83 84.02 -3.55
CA ILE A 108 -13.86 83.96 -2.50
C ILE A 108 -13.46 84.84 -1.31
N ALA A 109 -12.19 84.81 -0.87
CA ALA A 109 -11.67 85.69 0.16
C ALA A 109 -11.73 87.18 -0.24
N GLY A 110 -11.53 87.48 -1.52
CA GLY A 110 -11.74 88.81 -2.11
C GLY A 110 -13.19 89.29 -1.99
N ASP A 111 -14.14 88.41 -2.28
CA ASP A 111 -15.58 88.71 -2.24
C ASP A 111 -16.09 88.85 -0.79
N PHE A 112 -15.59 88.04 0.15
CA PHE A 112 -15.81 88.25 1.59
C PHE A 112 -15.26 89.60 2.06
N ARG A 113 -14.08 90.02 1.58
CA ARG A 113 -13.47 91.32 1.91
C ARG A 113 -14.33 92.48 1.41
N ALA A 114 -14.93 92.35 0.22
CA ALA A 114 -15.86 93.34 -0.32
C ALA A 114 -17.13 93.51 0.55
N GLN A 115 -17.56 92.45 1.23
CA GLN A 115 -18.68 92.46 2.18
C GLN A 115 -18.27 92.77 3.64
N GLY A 116 -16.99 93.09 3.87
CA GLY A 116 -16.48 93.52 5.17
C GLY A 116 -15.96 92.40 6.08
N VAL A 117 -15.69 91.20 5.56
CA VAL A 117 -15.04 90.09 6.28
C VAL A 117 -13.62 89.89 5.74
N GLU A 118 -12.62 90.02 6.60
CA GLU A 118 -11.21 89.84 6.19
C GLU A 118 -10.72 88.44 6.57
N PHE A 119 -10.04 87.76 5.64
CA PHE A 119 -9.51 86.41 5.81
C PHE A 119 -8.00 86.36 5.66
N ASP A 120 -7.35 85.56 6.49
CA ASP A 120 -5.98 85.07 6.33
C ASP A 120 -6.03 83.62 5.84
N LEU A 121 -5.70 83.41 4.56
CA LEU A 121 -5.75 82.10 3.94
C LEU A 121 -4.70 81.12 4.50
N GLY A 122 -3.57 81.61 5.03
CA GLY A 122 -2.54 80.75 5.60
C GLY A 122 -2.91 80.16 6.96
N SER A 123 -3.71 80.88 7.75
CA SER A 123 -4.18 80.39 9.08
C SER A 123 -5.65 80.00 9.12
N GLY A 124 -6.41 80.32 8.06
CA GLY A 124 -7.86 80.21 8.00
C GLY A 124 -8.59 81.16 8.96
N ALA A 125 -7.90 82.10 9.62
CA ALA A 125 -8.53 83.04 10.55
C ALA A 125 -9.35 84.11 9.81
N PHE A 126 -10.43 84.60 10.42
CA PHE A 126 -11.24 85.68 9.86
C PHE A 126 -11.69 86.70 10.90
N ASP A 127 -11.89 87.94 10.45
CA ASP A 127 -12.36 89.05 11.26
C ASP A 127 -13.55 89.79 10.60
N LEU A 128 -14.59 90.06 11.40
CA LEU A 128 -15.75 90.85 10.97
C LEU A 128 -15.46 92.34 11.19
N THR A 129 -15.32 93.10 10.12
CA THR A 129 -15.10 94.56 10.20
C THR A 129 -16.40 95.33 10.47
N LYS A 130 -16.29 96.64 10.69
CA LYS A 130 -17.47 97.52 10.82
C LYS A 130 -18.32 97.61 9.53
N GLY A 131 -17.77 97.18 8.38
CA GLY A 131 -18.44 97.23 7.08
C GLY A 131 -19.60 96.24 6.92
N VAL A 132 -19.57 95.11 7.65
CA VAL A 132 -20.57 94.03 7.57
C VAL A 132 -22.00 94.49 7.85
N ALA A 133 -22.17 95.54 8.66
CA ALA A 133 -23.50 96.07 8.99
C ALA A 133 -24.25 96.72 7.81
N ASN A 134 -23.54 97.01 6.70
CA ASN A 134 -24.09 97.56 5.46
C ASN A 134 -24.04 96.57 4.29
N ALA A 135 -23.66 95.32 4.54
CA ALA A 135 -23.53 94.29 3.51
C ALA A 135 -24.89 93.75 3.06
N ASP A 136 -24.94 93.23 1.83
CA ASP A 136 -26.14 92.63 1.27
C ASP A 136 -26.27 91.17 1.74
N VAL A 137 -27.46 90.80 2.22
CA VAL A 137 -27.77 89.42 2.61
C VAL A 137 -27.66 88.49 1.40
N GLN A 138 -28.08 88.95 0.22
CA GLN A 138 -28.04 88.14 -1.00
C GLN A 138 -26.59 87.80 -1.40
N ALA A 139 -25.64 88.71 -1.17
CA ALA A 139 -24.23 88.44 -1.41
C ALA A 139 -23.68 87.31 -0.52
N PHE A 140 -24.17 87.16 0.71
CA PHE A 140 -23.79 86.04 1.57
C PHE A 140 -24.46 84.72 1.18
N GLU A 141 -25.64 84.74 0.56
CA GLU A 141 -26.26 83.53 -0.02
C GLU A 141 -25.48 83.06 -1.26
N GLU A 142 -25.03 84.00 -2.11
CA GLU A 142 -24.17 83.71 -3.26
C GLU A 142 -22.79 83.17 -2.80
N LEU A 143 -22.18 83.80 -1.80
CA LEU A 143 -20.94 83.32 -1.17
C LEU A 143 -21.10 81.95 -0.52
N SER A 144 -22.23 81.67 0.16
CA SER A 144 -22.50 80.35 0.74
C SER A 144 -22.53 79.27 -0.34
N ALA A 145 -23.24 79.52 -1.45
CA ALA A 145 -23.28 78.58 -2.57
C ALA A 145 -21.92 78.42 -3.28
N GLU A 146 -21.04 79.42 -3.22
CA GLU A 146 -19.69 79.34 -3.78
C GLU A 146 -18.72 78.60 -2.87
N VAL A 147 -18.85 78.78 -1.55
CA VAL A 147 -18.15 78.01 -0.51
C VAL A 147 -18.56 76.55 -0.57
N ASP A 148 -19.86 76.23 -0.68
CA ASP A 148 -20.33 74.85 -0.82
C ASP A 148 -19.71 74.16 -2.05
N ARG A 149 -19.67 74.85 -3.20
CA ARG A 149 -19.03 74.31 -4.41
C ARG A 149 -17.52 74.15 -4.25
N LEU A 150 -16.86 75.04 -3.50
CA LEU A 150 -15.44 74.92 -3.21
C LEU A 150 -15.18 73.70 -2.31
N ASP A 151 -16.03 73.49 -1.30
CA ASP A 151 -15.98 72.33 -0.41
C ASP A 151 -16.12 71.02 -1.21
N ASP A 152 -17.10 70.95 -2.12
CA ASP A 152 -17.30 69.82 -3.05
C ASP A 152 -16.07 69.59 -3.96
N ASP A 153 -15.43 70.67 -4.42
CA ASP A 153 -14.22 70.60 -5.27
C ASP A 153 -13.02 70.07 -4.46
N VAL A 154 -12.81 70.56 -3.23
CA VAL A 154 -11.75 70.06 -2.32
C VAL A 154 -11.96 68.58 -2.03
N GLU A 155 -13.19 68.17 -1.71
CA GLU A 155 -13.51 66.76 -1.46
C GLU A 155 -13.27 65.89 -2.70
N THR A 156 -13.66 66.37 -3.89
CA THR A 156 -13.48 65.63 -5.15
C THR A 156 -12.01 65.50 -5.56
N GLU A 157 -11.24 66.59 -5.44
CA GLU A 157 -9.80 66.58 -5.73
C GLU A 157 -9.04 65.68 -4.75
N PHE A 158 -9.34 65.78 -3.45
CA PHE A 158 -8.70 64.92 -2.45
C PHE A 158 -9.08 63.44 -2.63
N ARG A 159 -10.34 63.13 -2.94
CA ARG A 159 -10.77 61.76 -3.27
C ARG A 159 -10.01 61.19 -4.47
N THR A 160 -9.80 62.01 -5.50
CA THR A 160 -9.03 61.62 -6.69
C THR A 160 -7.59 61.29 -6.32
N PHE A 161 -6.94 62.16 -5.55
CA PHE A 161 -5.61 61.93 -5.01
C PHE A 161 -5.55 60.64 -4.18
N ALA A 162 -6.48 60.46 -3.24
CA ALA A 162 -6.53 59.27 -2.39
C ALA A 162 -6.64 57.98 -3.20
N ASN A 163 -7.50 57.96 -4.23
CA ASN A 163 -7.63 56.79 -5.11
C ASN A 163 -6.36 56.50 -5.91
N GLU A 164 -5.71 57.53 -6.46
CA GLU A 164 -4.43 57.35 -7.17
C GLU A 164 -3.33 56.84 -6.23
N GLU A 165 -3.27 57.37 -5.02
CA GLU A 165 -2.29 56.99 -4.01
C GLU A 165 -2.50 55.55 -3.53
N LEU A 166 -3.75 55.15 -3.27
CA LEU A 166 -4.10 53.76 -2.92
C LEU A 166 -3.69 52.79 -4.03
N LEU A 167 -3.88 53.14 -5.31
CA LEU A 167 -3.43 52.32 -6.44
C LEU A 167 -1.91 52.21 -6.52
N ARG A 168 -1.17 53.31 -6.27
CA ARG A 168 0.31 53.28 -6.23
C ARG A 168 0.82 52.39 -5.11
N LEU A 169 0.21 52.48 -3.92
CA LEU A 169 0.56 51.64 -2.78
C LEU A 169 0.24 50.16 -3.03
N ALA A 170 -0.89 49.87 -3.70
CA ALA A 170 -1.24 48.52 -4.10
C ALA A 170 -0.23 47.94 -5.09
N ASP A 171 0.13 48.67 -6.15
CA ASP A 171 1.15 48.24 -7.12
C ASP A 171 2.51 47.97 -6.46
N ALA A 172 2.92 48.83 -5.51
CA ALA A 172 4.16 48.63 -4.75
C ALA A 172 4.13 47.32 -3.93
N ILE A 173 3.01 47.02 -3.26
CA ILE A 173 2.82 45.78 -2.50
C ILE A 173 2.78 44.57 -3.44
N ASP A 174 2.00 44.64 -4.52
CA ASP A 174 1.85 43.55 -5.51
C ASP A 174 3.20 43.16 -6.12
N ARG A 175 4.10 44.13 -6.35
CA ARG A 175 5.47 43.89 -6.83
C ARG A 175 6.34 43.11 -5.84
N LEU A 176 6.15 43.31 -4.53
CA LEU A 176 6.83 42.52 -3.49
C LEU A 176 6.21 41.12 -3.32
N GLU A 177 4.89 41.02 -3.44
CA GLU A 177 4.16 39.74 -3.39
C GLU A 177 4.53 38.84 -4.57
N ALA A 178 4.67 39.40 -5.77
CA ALA A 178 5.05 38.66 -6.98
C ALA A 178 6.40 37.94 -6.89
N VAL A 179 7.21 38.25 -5.87
CA VAL A 179 8.51 37.65 -5.60
C VAL A 179 8.63 37.08 -4.18
N ASP A 180 7.48 36.85 -3.53
CA ASP A 180 7.36 36.26 -2.20
C ASP A 180 8.10 37.02 -1.08
N LEU A 181 8.32 38.32 -1.25
CA LEU A 181 8.91 39.18 -0.21
C LEU A 181 7.87 39.77 0.74
N ALA A 182 6.60 39.75 0.34
CA ALA A 182 5.48 40.20 1.15
C ALA A 182 4.31 39.23 1.02
N THR A 183 3.56 39.07 2.11
CA THR A 183 2.26 38.39 2.10
C THR A 183 1.23 39.36 2.66
N PRO A 184 0.15 39.69 1.92
CA PRO A 184 -0.84 40.63 2.43
C PRO A 184 -1.64 40.02 3.58
N ASP A 185 -1.39 40.47 4.81
CA ASP A 185 -2.08 39.97 6.00
C ASP A 185 -3.51 40.55 6.17
N ALA A 186 -3.87 41.62 5.46
CA ALA A 186 -5.19 42.23 5.56
C ALA A 186 -5.62 42.95 4.28
N ALA A 187 -6.82 42.62 3.79
CA ALA A 187 -7.52 43.45 2.81
C ALA A 187 -8.05 44.71 3.51
N ILE A 188 -7.39 45.86 3.29
CA ILE A 188 -8.00 47.15 3.61
C ILE A 188 -9.13 47.38 2.59
N ALA A 189 -10.31 47.70 3.09
CA ALA A 189 -11.42 48.10 2.24
C ALA A 189 -11.14 49.48 1.63
N ASP A 190 -11.23 49.58 0.31
CA ASP A 190 -11.15 50.86 -0.37
C ASP A 190 -12.35 51.74 0.00
N PRO A 191 -12.18 53.06 0.07
CA PRO A 191 -13.28 53.97 0.36
C PRO A 191 -14.37 53.87 -0.71
N ALA A 192 -15.62 54.16 -0.35
CA ALA A 192 -16.71 54.24 -1.32
C ALA A 192 -16.49 55.38 -2.33
N ASP A 193 -17.07 55.27 -3.53
CA ASP A 193 -16.93 56.26 -4.60
C ASP A 193 -17.42 57.67 -4.20
N ASP A 194 -18.29 57.76 -3.19
CA ASP A 194 -18.85 59.00 -2.61
C ASP A 194 -18.34 59.28 -1.19
N ALA A 195 -17.25 58.63 -0.76
CA ALA A 195 -16.65 58.83 0.56
C ALA A 195 -16.16 60.28 0.75
N GLY A 196 -16.36 60.82 1.94
CA GLY A 196 -15.86 62.14 2.31
C GLY A 196 -14.38 62.13 2.69
N ILE A 197 -13.79 63.32 2.85
CA ILE A 197 -12.37 63.50 3.17
C ILE A 197 -11.87 62.62 4.35
N PRO A 198 -12.58 62.51 5.50
CA PRO A 198 -12.09 61.70 6.62
C PRO A 198 -11.91 60.22 6.28
N ASP A 199 -12.85 59.64 5.54
CA ASP A 199 -12.80 58.22 5.16
C ASP A 199 -11.66 57.97 4.15
N CYS A 200 -11.45 58.91 3.21
CA CYS A 200 -10.31 58.85 2.28
C CYS A 200 -8.96 58.95 3.00
N ARG A 201 -8.83 59.83 4.00
CA ARG A 201 -7.61 59.97 4.83
C ARG A 201 -7.33 58.68 5.59
N ASP A 202 -8.33 58.17 6.30
CA ASP A 202 -8.19 56.94 7.08
C ASP A 202 -7.76 55.76 6.19
N ALA A 203 -8.27 55.66 4.97
CA ALA A 203 -7.88 54.64 4.01
C ALA A 203 -6.42 54.79 3.52
N VAL A 204 -6.00 56.00 3.13
CA VAL A 204 -4.63 56.27 2.66
C VAL A 204 -3.63 56.03 3.80
N ASP A 205 -3.89 56.56 4.99
CA ASP A 205 -2.97 56.44 6.13
C ASP A 205 -2.85 54.98 6.60
N ALA A 206 -3.95 54.23 6.62
CA ALA A 206 -3.93 52.81 6.91
C ALA A 206 -3.10 52.04 5.88
N ARG A 207 -3.28 52.33 4.58
CA ARG A 207 -2.55 51.65 3.51
C ARG A 207 -1.06 52.00 3.53
N ARG A 208 -0.70 53.26 3.79
CA ARG A 208 0.68 53.73 3.98
C ARG A 208 1.37 52.99 5.14
N ALA A 209 0.68 52.87 6.28
CA ALA A 209 1.21 52.15 7.43
C ALA A 209 1.46 50.66 7.12
N ILE A 210 0.53 50.01 6.40
CA ILE A 210 0.70 48.63 5.96
C ILE A 210 1.86 48.51 4.97
N ALA A 211 1.89 49.33 3.91
CA ALA A 211 2.94 49.29 2.90
C ALA A 211 4.32 49.52 3.52
N GLY A 212 4.42 50.47 4.46
CA GLY A 212 5.68 50.75 5.15
C GLY A 212 6.19 49.59 5.99
N GLU A 213 5.32 48.91 6.74
CA GLU A 213 5.71 47.72 7.51
C GLU A 213 6.09 46.55 6.59
N MET A 214 5.37 46.35 5.49
CA MET A 214 5.69 45.30 4.50
C MET A 214 7.05 45.55 3.82
N ILE A 215 7.33 46.78 3.39
CA ILE A 215 8.62 47.13 2.77
C ILE A 215 9.74 46.97 3.78
N LYS A 216 9.56 47.42 5.03
CA LYS A 216 10.55 47.24 6.08
C LYS A 216 10.84 45.76 6.36
N THR A 217 9.79 44.94 6.45
CA THR A 217 9.93 43.48 6.58
C THR A 217 10.67 42.90 5.38
N SER A 218 10.39 43.38 4.17
CA SER A 218 11.08 42.94 2.95
C SER A 218 12.57 43.29 2.97
N ILE A 219 12.92 44.50 3.44
CA ILE A 219 14.31 44.93 3.65
C ILE A 219 15.01 43.97 4.63
N ASP A 220 14.39 43.68 5.77
CA ASP A 220 14.92 42.77 6.79
C ASP A 220 15.10 41.34 6.25
N THR A 221 14.14 40.85 5.46
CA THR A 221 14.19 39.53 4.80
C THR A 221 15.39 39.43 3.84
N VAL A 222 15.59 40.41 2.95
CA VAL A 222 16.75 40.41 2.04
C VAL A 222 18.07 40.55 2.83
N HIS A 223 18.04 41.31 3.94
CA HIS A 223 19.15 41.41 4.88
C HIS A 223 19.51 40.06 5.53
N GLU A 224 18.52 39.23 5.84
CA GLU A 224 18.70 37.91 6.42
C GLU A 224 19.22 36.90 5.38
N MET A 225 18.67 36.90 4.17
CA MET A 225 19.15 36.06 3.05
C MET A 225 20.64 36.28 2.78
N LYS A 226 21.12 37.52 2.93
CA LYS A 226 22.54 37.88 2.80
C LYS A 226 23.44 37.28 3.90
N ARG A 227 22.91 36.94 5.07
CA ARG A 227 23.68 36.41 6.23
C ARG A 227 23.93 34.90 6.16
N GLY A 228 23.54 34.23 5.07
CA GLY A 228 23.83 32.81 4.84
C GLY A 228 25.33 32.46 4.91
N GLY A 229 25.64 31.15 4.89
CA GLY A 229 26.98 30.61 5.12
C GLY A 229 28.07 31.14 4.16
N GLN A 230 27.68 31.64 3.00
CA GLN A 230 28.57 32.29 2.03
C GLN A 230 28.24 33.78 1.94
N ARG A 231 29.24 34.64 2.21
CA ARG A 231 29.05 36.09 2.07
C ARG A 231 29.07 36.48 0.58
N PRO A 232 28.08 37.24 0.08
CA PRO A 232 28.07 37.70 -1.30
C PRO A 232 29.27 38.62 -1.59
N ASP A 233 29.87 38.49 -2.78
CA ASP A 233 30.99 39.32 -3.22
C ASP A 233 30.62 40.80 -3.33
N ASP A 234 29.36 41.10 -3.71
CA ASP A 234 28.84 42.47 -3.80
C ASP A 234 28.07 42.89 -2.53
N ALA A 235 28.38 42.30 -1.36
CA ALA A 235 27.72 42.61 -0.10
C ALA A 235 27.62 44.12 0.22
N LYS A 236 28.53 44.96 -0.28
CA LYS A 236 28.47 46.41 -0.10
C LYS A 236 27.44 47.10 -0.98
N ARG A 237 27.24 46.64 -2.22
CA ARG A 237 26.22 47.20 -3.12
C ARG A 237 24.83 46.82 -2.67
N ILE A 238 24.65 45.54 -2.29
CA ILE A 238 23.38 45.04 -1.73
C ILE A 238 23.00 45.84 -0.47
N GLU A 239 23.95 46.15 0.42
CA GLU A 239 23.67 47.02 1.57
C GLU A 239 23.26 48.43 1.13
N GLY A 240 23.96 49.01 0.14
CA GLY A 240 23.63 50.33 -0.37
C GLY A 240 22.22 50.40 -0.99
N ASP A 241 21.79 49.35 -1.67
CA ASP A 241 20.45 49.25 -2.24
C ASP A 241 19.38 49.12 -1.13
N LEU A 242 19.67 48.40 -0.03
CA LEU A 242 18.77 48.30 1.14
C LEU A 242 18.72 49.60 1.96
N ASP A 243 19.85 50.29 2.11
CA ASP A 243 19.92 51.62 2.73
C ASP A 243 19.12 52.65 1.91
N ALA A 244 19.23 52.61 0.58
CA ALA A 244 18.44 53.46 -0.32
C ALA A 244 16.94 53.15 -0.23
N ALA A 245 16.56 51.88 -0.07
CA ALA A 245 15.17 51.49 0.15
C ALA A 245 14.61 52.07 1.46
N ALA A 246 15.39 52.02 2.56
CA ALA A 246 15.00 52.58 3.84
C ALA A 246 14.88 54.12 3.76
N GLU A 247 15.80 54.79 3.08
CA GLU A 247 15.74 56.24 2.86
C GLU A 247 14.51 56.63 2.04
N ALA A 248 14.21 55.92 0.95
CA ALA A 248 13.01 56.16 0.14
C ALA A 248 11.72 55.95 0.95
N LEU A 249 11.69 54.91 1.81
CA LEU A 249 10.55 54.65 2.69
C LEU A 249 10.33 55.79 3.70
N ASP A 250 11.39 56.34 4.30
CA ASP A 250 11.31 57.49 5.23
C ASP A 250 10.74 58.75 4.55
N HIS A 251 10.93 58.89 3.23
CA HIS A 251 10.37 59.97 2.42
C HIS A 251 8.98 59.66 1.83
N HIS A 252 8.37 58.53 2.17
CA HIS A 252 7.09 58.04 1.60
C HIS A 252 7.13 57.73 0.10
N GLU A 253 8.32 57.46 -0.46
CA GLU A 253 8.53 57.10 -1.86
C GLU A 253 8.43 55.57 -2.06
N TYR A 254 7.25 54.99 -1.78
CA TYR A 254 7.04 53.54 -1.74
C TYR A 254 7.50 52.79 -3.00
N GLY A 255 7.27 53.36 -4.19
CA GLY A 255 7.68 52.76 -5.46
C GLY A 255 9.21 52.63 -5.61
N ALA A 256 9.94 53.67 -5.19
CA ALA A 256 11.41 53.69 -5.22
C ALA A 256 12.01 52.78 -4.14
N ALA A 257 11.35 52.71 -2.96
CA ALA A 257 11.74 51.80 -1.90
C ALA A 257 11.64 50.33 -2.37
N VAL A 258 10.51 49.95 -2.98
CA VAL A 258 10.31 48.60 -3.53
C VAL A 258 11.31 48.30 -4.65
N GLU A 259 11.54 49.23 -5.58
CA GLU A 259 12.54 49.06 -6.63
C GLU A 259 13.93 48.74 -6.08
N SER A 260 14.37 49.49 -5.06
CA SER A 260 15.66 49.30 -4.41
C SER A 260 15.76 47.94 -3.67
N VAL A 261 14.69 47.49 -3.01
CA VAL A 261 14.62 46.14 -2.41
C VAL A 261 14.74 45.04 -3.48
N LEU A 262 14.05 45.19 -4.60
CA LEU A 262 14.08 44.22 -5.69
C LEU A 262 15.45 44.17 -6.37
N GLU A 263 16.13 45.30 -6.55
CA GLU A 263 17.52 45.33 -7.05
C GLU A 263 18.48 44.60 -6.10
N ALA A 264 18.36 44.84 -4.79
CA ALA A 264 19.16 44.16 -3.78
C ALA A 264 18.96 42.64 -3.84
N ARG A 265 17.70 42.19 -3.94
CA ARG A 265 17.32 40.78 -4.09
C ARG A 265 17.88 40.16 -5.38
N ASP A 266 17.71 40.83 -6.51
CA ASP A 266 18.14 40.30 -7.81
C ASP A 266 19.68 40.15 -7.86
N ARG A 267 20.44 41.11 -7.31
CA ARG A 267 21.89 40.97 -7.15
C ARG A 267 22.26 39.77 -6.28
N LEU A 268 21.55 39.56 -5.17
CA LEU A 268 21.79 38.44 -4.28
C LEU A 268 21.53 37.10 -5.00
N ARG A 269 20.41 37.01 -5.72
CA ARG A 269 20.04 35.84 -6.52
C ARG A 269 21.10 35.54 -7.58
N ASP A 270 21.53 36.54 -8.34
CA ASP A 270 22.51 36.35 -9.41
C ASP A 270 23.85 35.82 -8.86
N GLN A 271 24.28 36.29 -7.68
CA GLN A 271 25.49 35.79 -7.03
C GLN A 271 25.39 34.37 -6.51
N PHE A 272 24.22 33.98 -5.99
CA PHE A 272 24.02 32.65 -5.45
C PHE A 272 23.65 31.61 -6.50
N SER A 273 23.20 32.00 -7.69
CA SER A 273 22.72 31.09 -8.75
C SER A 273 23.67 29.93 -9.06
N GLY A 274 24.94 30.21 -9.31
CA GLY A 274 25.93 29.18 -9.61
C GLY A 274 26.24 28.26 -8.42
N SER A 275 26.29 28.81 -7.20
CA SER A 275 26.49 28.01 -5.98
C SER A 275 25.26 27.18 -5.64
N PHE A 276 24.06 27.69 -5.90
CA PHE A 276 22.79 27.00 -5.69
C PHE A 276 22.66 25.79 -6.59
N GLU A 277 22.88 25.94 -7.90
CA GLU A 277 22.85 24.81 -8.84
C GLU A 277 23.87 23.75 -8.47
N ALA A 278 25.10 24.15 -8.14
CA ALA A 278 26.15 23.22 -7.73
C ALA A 278 25.82 22.46 -6.43
N GLU A 279 25.31 23.14 -5.41
CA GLU A 279 24.91 22.51 -4.14
C GLU A 279 23.71 21.58 -4.32
N ARG A 280 22.73 21.99 -5.12
CA ARG A 280 21.56 21.16 -5.45
C ARG A 280 21.99 19.88 -6.19
N ASP A 281 22.81 20.00 -7.23
CA ASP A 281 23.31 18.86 -8.00
C ASP A 281 24.13 17.91 -7.11
N ALA A 282 24.94 18.46 -6.20
CA ALA A 282 25.72 17.66 -5.26
C ALA A 282 24.80 16.82 -4.33
N VAL A 283 23.75 17.43 -3.76
CA VAL A 283 22.78 16.71 -2.92
C VAL A 283 22.07 15.60 -3.70
N LEU A 284 21.57 15.90 -4.90
CA LEU A 284 20.89 14.91 -5.74
C LEU A 284 21.83 13.77 -6.16
N THR A 285 23.10 14.07 -6.43
CA THR A 285 24.12 13.04 -6.72
C THR A 285 24.33 12.07 -5.55
N LEU A 286 24.20 12.53 -4.30
CA LEU A 286 24.26 11.66 -3.13
C LEU A 286 22.97 10.85 -2.97
N VAL A 287 21.79 11.43 -3.23
CA VAL A 287 20.52 10.67 -3.27
C VAL A 287 20.61 9.54 -4.28
N ASP A 288 21.02 9.82 -5.52
CA ASP A 288 21.24 8.81 -6.57
C ASP A 288 22.25 7.74 -6.11
N ALA A 289 23.27 8.13 -5.33
CA ALA A 289 24.23 7.18 -4.77
C ALA A 289 23.58 6.21 -3.78
N VAL A 290 22.66 6.70 -2.93
CA VAL A 290 21.92 5.88 -1.96
C VAL A 290 21.06 4.85 -2.68
N GLU A 291 20.31 5.26 -3.68
CA GLU A 291 19.46 4.36 -4.47
C GLU A 291 20.28 3.28 -5.19
N ALA A 292 21.40 3.68 -5.80
CA ALA A 292 22.25 2.78 -6.56
C ALA A 292 23.06 1.81 -5.68
N ALA A 293 23.31 2.13 -4.42
CA ALA A 293 24.14 1.32 -3.51
C ALA A 293 23.45 0.02 -3.05
N GLY A 294 22.15 -0.15 -3.28
CA GLY A 294 21.42 -1.38 -2.92
C GLY A 294 21.19 -1.55 -1.41
N VAL A 295 21.37 -0.49 -0.62
CA VAL A 295 21.25 -0.53 0.85
C VAL A 295 19.83 -0.79 1.34
N ALA A 296 18.81 -0.54 0.50
CA ALA A 296 17.40 -0.62 0.85
C ALA A 296 16.93 -1.98 1.39
N ALA A 297 17.60 -3.07 1.01
CA ALA A 297 17.27 -4.42 1.51
C ALA A 297 17.78 -4.68 2.94
N HIS A 298 18.68 -3.83 3.45
CA HIS A 298 19.45 -4.06 4.68
C HIS A 298 19.23 -2.97 5.75
N ILE A 299 18.40 -1.97 5.49
CA ILE A 299 18.14 -0.87 6.42
C ILE A 299 16.65 -0.66 6.64
N ASP A 300 16.31 -0.03 7.76
CA ASP A 300 14.94 0.36 8.05
C ASP A 300 14.41 1.40 7.05
N ALA A 301 13.12 1.31 6.74
CA ALA A 301 12.44 2.24 5.81
C ALA A 301 12.51 3.70 6.27
N GLU A 302 12.64 3.98 7.57
CA GLU A 302 12.76 5.34 8.11
C GLU A 302 13.97 6.10 7.53
N TYR A 303 15.08 5.41 7.24
CA TYR A 303 16.24 6.03 6.63
C TYR A 303 15.99 6.43 5.17
N LEU A 304 15.28 5.57 4.40
CA LEU A 304 14.92 5.86 3.02
C LEU A 304 13.90 7.01 2.95
N ASP A 305 12.88 6.99 3.82
CA ASP A 305 11.91 8.08 3.93
C ASP A 305 12.61 9.42 4.23
N ALA A 306 13.65 9.42 5.07
CA ALA A 306 14.43 10.62 5.36
C ALA A 306 15.22 11.14 4.14
N VAL A 307 15.73 10.25 3.29
CA VAL A 307 16.40 10.60 2.02
C VAL A 307 15.38 11.18 1.04
N ASP A 308 14.22 10.55 0.86
CA ASP A 308 13.14 10.99 -0.03
C ASP A 308 12.59 12.37 0.37
N VAL A 309 12.48 12.65 1.68
CA VAL A 309 12.09 13.97 2.19
C VAL A 309 13.10 15.04 1.80
N VAL A 310 14.40 14.72 1.83
CA VAL A 310 15.45 15.65 1.38
C VAL A 310 15.38 15.86 -0.13
N GLU A 311 15.27 14.79 -0.92
CA GLU A 311 15.16 14.86 -2.38
C GLU A 311 13.97 15.71 -2.82
N SER A 312 12.78 15.43 -2.26
CA SER A 312 11.55 16.16 -2.55
C SER A 312 11.67 17.63 -2.21
N ALA A 313 12.29 17.96 -1.07
CA ALA A 313 12.51 19.33 -0.66
C ALA A 313 13.45 20.06 -1.63
N VAL A 314 14.60 19.46 -1.97
CA VAL A 314 15.63 20.08 -2.81
C VAL A 314 15.18 20.19 -4.28
N THR A 315 14.39 19.23 -4.77
CA THR A 315 13.82 19.28 -6.13
C THR A 315 12.76 20.37 -6.27
N GLY A 316 12.06 20.71 -5.18
CA GLY A 316 11.09 21.81 -5.14
C GLY A 316 11.71 23.21 -5.00
N MET A 317 13.03 23.31 -4.78
CA MET A 317 13.73 24.58 -4.69
C MET A 317 14.17 25.02 -6.08
N ASP A 318 13.66 26.18 -6.53
CA ASP A 318 13.96 26.76 -7.85
C ASP A 318 14.63 28.14 -7.73
N SER A 319 14.86 28.64 -6.53
CA SER A 319 15.43 29.96 -6.28
C SER A 319 16.84 29.88 -5.73
N ALA A 320 17.75 30.68 -6.30
CA ALA A 320 19.11 30.82 -5.77
C ALA A 320 19.16 31.36 -4.33
N LEU A 321 18.07 31.96 -3.86
CA LEU A 321 17.94 32.44 -2.48
C LEU A 321 17.73 31.29 -1.48
N ASP A 322 17.38 30.09 -1.95
CA ASP A 322 17.21 28.89 -1.12
C ASP A 322 18.53 28.17 -0.82
N LEU A 323 19.68 28.72 -1.23
CA LEU A 323 21.00 28.14 -1.05
C LEU A 323 21.29 27.71 0.40
N SER A 324 20.85 28.50 1.38
CA SER A 324 21.02 28.15 2.81
C SER A 324 20.20 26.94 3.22
N GLU A 325 19.00 26.79 2.65
CA GLU A 325 18.14 25.64 2.92
C GLU A 325 18.68 24.40 2.21
N VAL A 326 19.14 24.50 0.95
CA VAL A 326 19.86 23.39 0.28
C VAL A 326 21.08 22.95 1.11
N SER A 327 21.86 23.91 1.62
CA SER A 327 23.02 23.61 2.47
C SER A 327 22.64 22.89 3.77
N ARG A 328 21.47 23.22 4.33
CA ARG A 328 20.92 22.54 5.51
C ARG A 328 20.50 21.11 5.17
N ARG A 329 19.76 20.93 4.07
CA ARG A 329 19.34 19.62 3.57
C ARG A 329 20.52 18.73 3.22
N ARG A 330 21.61 19.29 2.69
CA ARG A 330 22.88 18.60 2.48
C ARG A 330 23.47 18.04 3.78
N ALA A 331 23.48 18.85 4.85
CA ALA A 331 23.98 18.42 6.14
C ALA A 331 23.09 17.32 6.76
N ASP A 332 21.77 17.44 6.62
CA ASP A 332 20.82 16.41 7.04
C ASP A 332 21.03 15.10 6.28
N LEU A 333 21.15 15.15 4.95
CA LEU A 333 21.40 13.97 4.11
C LEU A 333 22.73 13.30 4.47
N ARG A 334 23.80 14.08 4.65
CA ARG A 334 25.11 13.56 5.09
C ARG A 334 24.98 12.77 6.39
N ARG A 335 24.25 13.31 7.38
CA ARG A 335 24.02 12.64 8.66
C ARG A 335 23.26 11.33 8.46
N THR A 336 22.16 11.34 7.70
CA THR A 336 21.39 10.13 7.39
C THR A 336 22.25 9.07 6.70
N CYS A 337 23.09 9.46 5.74
CA CYS A 337 24.02 8.56 5.05
C CYS A 337 25.03 7.91 6.03
N ILE A 338 25.56 8.66 6.99
CA ILE A 338 26.44 8.10 8.04
C ILE A 338 25.67 7.13 8.94
N GLU A 339 24.43 7.46 9.30
CA GLU A 339 23.57 6.58 10.11
C GLU A 339 23.24 5.26 9.39
N ILE A 340 23.02 5.29 8.06
CA ILE A 340 22.85 4.10 7.21
C ILE A 340 24.08 3.19 7.29
N VAL A 341 25.28 3.75 7.14
CA VAL A 341 26.54 2.97 7.24
C VAL A 341 26.69 2.38 8.64
N ALA A 342 26.43 3.16 9.68
CA ALA A 342 26.50 2.70 11.06
C ALA A 342 25.50 1.57 11.38
N ALA A 343 24.33 1.56 10.74
CA ALA A 343 23.36 0.46 10.86
C ALA A 343 23.90 -0.82 10.22
N MET A 344 24.36 -0.74 8.96
CA MET A 344 24.90 -1.90 8.25
C MET A 344 26.17 -2.47 8.90
N GLU A 345 27.04 -1.63 9.47
CA GLU A 345 28.20 -2.10 10.24
C GLU A 345 27.79 -2.93 11.47
N ARG A 346 26.75 -2.49 12.20
CA ARG A 346 26.22 -3.22 13.34
C ARG A 346 25.62 -4.55 12.91
N ASP A 347 24.78 -4.54 11.88
CA ASP A 347 24.15 -5.76 11.37
C ASP A 347 25.21 -6.76 10.91
N LEU A 348 26.21 -6.30 10.14
CA LEU A 348 27.34 -7.15 9.73
C LEU A 348 28.11 -7.72 10.91
N ALA A 349 28.37 -6.92 11.95
CA ALA A 349 29.09 -7.37 13.14
C ALA A 349 28.30 -8.41 13.95
N ASP A 350 26.99 -8.22 14.08
CA ASP A 350 26.08 -9.13 14.76
C ASP A 350 25.98 -10.47 14.01
N GLU A 351 25.81 -10.44 12.69
CA GLU A 351 25.76 -11.64 11.85
C GLU A 351 27.09 -12.40 11.84
N ALA A 352 28.22 -11.68 11.73
CA ALA A 352 29.54 -12.28 11.81
C ALA A 352 29.77 -12.97 13.17
N GLU A 353 29.32 -12.36 14.27
CA GLU A 353 29.42 -12.96 15.60
C GLU A 353 28.52 -14.20 15.76
N THR A 354 27.32 -14.22 15.15
CA THR A 354 26.49 -15.42 15.07
C THR A 354 27.21 -16.55 14.34
N LEU A 355 27.82 -16.26 13.18
CA LEU A 355 28.59 -17.25 12.40
C LEU A 355 29.85 -17.74 13.13
N ARG A 356 30.52 -16.90 13.94
CA ARG A 356 31.67 -17.33 14.77
C ARG A 356 31.27 -18.34 15.85
N ARG A 357 30.06 -18.23 16.38
CA ARG A 357 29.56 -19.13 17.44
C ARG A 357 29.03 -20.44 16.87
N ALA A 358 28.63 -20.44 15.61
CA ALA A 358 28.22 -21.64 14.91
C ALA A 358 29.42 -22.58 14.67
N ASP A 359 29.21 -23.88 14.83
CA ASP A 359 30.23 -24.90 14.58
C ASP A 359 30.33 -25.18 13.07
N LEU A 360 30.95 -24.25 12.34
CA LEU A 360 30.99 -24.28 10.87
C LEU A 360 32.22 -25.05 10.34
N PRO A 361 32.05 -25.89 9.30
CA PRO A 361 33.17 -26.55 8.64
C PRO A 361 34.17 -25.55 8.04
N ALA A 362 35.44 -25.95 8.00
CA ALA A 362 36.50 -25.13 7.42
C ALA A 362 36.19 -24.76 5.96
N GLY A 363 36.29 -23.46 5.64
CA GLY A 363 36.10 -22.94 4.29
C GLY A 363 34.65 -22.74 3.85
N TYR A 364 33.66 -22.93 4.73
CA TYR A 364 32.25 -22.60 4.43
C TYR A 364 31.99 -21.08 4.46
N TYR A 365 32.51 -20.40 5.49
CA TYR A 365 32.43 -18.96 5.66
C TYR A 365 33.83 -18.40 5.91
N THR A 366 34.15 -17.29 5.25
CA THR A 366 35.36 -16.49 5.51
C THR A 366 34.90 -15.11 5.92
N GLU A 367 35.19 -14.70 7.15
CA GLU A 367 34.83 -13.39 7.66
C GLU A 367 35.42 -12.28 6.76
N PRO A 368 34.58 -11.38 6.21
CA PRO A 368 35.06 -10.25 5.44
C PRO A 368 35.97 -9.35 6.27
N ALA A 369 37.06 -8.84 5.67
CA ALA A 369 37.99 -7.95 6.37
C ALA A 369 37.32 -6.67 6.90
N ILE A 370 36.22 -6.24 6.25
CA ILE A 370 35.50 -5.01 6.57
C ILE A 370 34.70 -5.07 7.88
N VAL A 371 34.52 -6.26 8.48
CA VAL A 371 33.76 -6.45 9.74
C VAL A 371 34.37 -5.66 10.91
N ASN A 372 35.68 -5.39 10.86
CA ASN A 372 36.42 -4.72 11.93
C ASN A 372 36.92 -3.31 11.52
N GLU A 373 36.45 -2.79 10.39
CA GLU A 373 36.75 -1.43 9.95
C GLU A 373 35.76 -0.44 10.60
N ASP A 374 36.18 0.82 10.75
CA ASP A 374 35.34 1.89 11.30
C ASP A 374 35.12 2.95 10.22
N PHE A 375 34.12 2.71 9.37
CA PHE A 375 33.82 3.59 8.24
C PHE A 375 33.07 4.84 8.68
N VAL A 376 32.35 4.80 9.80
CA VAL A 376 31.68 5.98 10.36
C VAL A 376 32.71 7.06 10.70
N ASP A 377 33.74 6.72 11.46
CA ASP A 377 34.82 7.66 11.81
C ASP A 377 35.56 8.16 10.56
N GLU A 378 35.72 7.32 9.54
CA GLU A 378 36.34 7.70 8.27
C GLU A 378 35.49 8.74 7.52
N LEU A 379 34.20 8.47 7.36
CA LEU A 379 33.26 9.32 6.62
C LEU A 379 33.02 10.67 7.31
N GLU A 380 32.99 10.70 8.64
CA GLU A 380 32.88 11.95 9.41
C GLU A 380 34.04 12.92 9.13
N GLN A 381 35.24 12.41 8.87
CA GLN A 381 36.45 13.22 8.63
C GLN A 381 36.51 13.85 7.23
N ILE A 382 35.66 13.44 6.29
CA ILE A 382 35.71 13.94 4.91
C ILE A 382 34.94 15.26 4.79
N GLU A 383 35.63 16.40 4.78
CA GLU A 383 34.94 17.71 4.69
C GLU A 383 34.36 18.02 3.30
N GLU A 384 35.04 17.58 2.24
CA GLU A 384 34.63 17.82 0.86
C GLU A 384 33.47 16.91 0.45
N PHE A 385 32.33 17.50 0.08
CA PHE A 385 31.08 16.77 -0.10
C PHE A 385 31.12 15.78 -1.28
N ASP A 386 31.72 16.15 -2.42
CA ASP A 386 31.85 15.24 -3.57
C ASP A 386 32.67 14.00 -3.22
N ARG A 387 33.78 14.20 -2.50
CA ARG A 387 34.63 13.12 -2.00
C ARG A 387 33.91 12.26 -0.97
N PHE A 388 33.09 12.88 -0.12
CA PHE A 388 32.24 12.15 0.83
C PHE A 388 31.27 11.24 0.06
N THR A 389 30.59 11.75 -0.96
CA THR A 389 29.63 11.00 -1.77
C THR A 389 30.27 9.80 -2.47
N GLU A 390 31.44 9.99 -3.09
CA GLU A 390 32.19 8.90 -3.72
C GLU A 390 32.58 7.82 -2.70
N ARG A 391 33.17 8.23 -1.57
CA ARG A 391 33.61 7.28 -0.54
C ARG A 391 32.44 6.56 0.11
N TRP A 392 31.36 7.28 0.40
CA TRP A 392 30.15 6.72 0.96
C TRP A 392 29.57 5.62 0.05
N ARG A 393 29.49 5.87 -1.26
CA ARG A 393 28.99 4.89 -2.24
C ARG A 393 29.81 3.59 -2.22
N ASP A 394 31.14 3.71 -2.21
CA ASP A 394 32.04 2.56 -2.19
C ASP A 394 31.90 1.74 -0.90
N VAL A 395 31.82 2.42 0.25
CA VAL A 395 31.63 1.79 1.57
C VAL A 395 30.27 1.10 1.64
N ALA A 396 29.18 1.83 1.30
CA ALA A 396 27.82 1.33 1.35
C ALA A 396 27.63 0.09 0.46
N GLY A 397 28.15 0.11 -0.77
CA GLY A 397 28.09 -1.05 -1.66
C GLY A 397 28.92 -2.24 -1.15
N SER A 398 30.07 -1.99 -0.52
CA SER A 398 30.88 -3.06 0.08
C SER A 398 30.18 -3.68 1.30
N LEU A 399 29.57 -2.85 2.15
CA LEU A 399 28.80 -3.28 3.32
C LEU A 399 27.55 -4.05 2.91
N ALA A 400 26.75 -3.53 1.98
CA ALA A 400 25.54 -4.20 1.50
C ALA A 400 25.84 -5.63 1.01
N ASN A 401 26.88 -5.80 0.18
CA ASN A 401 27.29 -7.14 -0.28
C ASN A 401 27.74 -8.06 0.87
N ALA A 402 28.44 -7.52 1.86
CA ALA A 402 28.92 -8.31 3.00
C ALA A 402 27.78 -8.69 3.96
N VAL A 403 26.85 -7.76 4.24
CA VAL A 403 25.63 -8.00 5.02
C VAL A 403 24.78 -9.05 4.31
N ASP A 404 24.50 -8.90 3.02
CA ASP A 404 23.72 -9.87 2.25
C ASP A 404 24.31 -11.29 2.33
N THR A 405 25.64 -11.39 2.17
CA THR A 405 26.37 -12.66 2.31
C THR A 405 26.26 -13.20 3.73
N ALA A 406 26.47 -12.38 4.75
CA ALA A 406 26.46 -12.81 6.16
C ALA A 406 25.05 -13.24 6.59
N THR A 407 24.01 -12.45 6.31
CA THR A 407 22.61 -12.76 6.59
C THR A 407 22.15 -14.02 5.87
N THR A 408 22.56 -14.22 4.61
CA THR A 408 22.27 -15.47 3.90
C THR A 408 22.88 -16.68 4.61
N LYS A 409 24.14 -16.58 5.04
CA LYS A 409 24.82 -17.66 5.76
C LYS A 409 24.20 -17.92 7.14
N VAL A 410 23.82 -16.86 7.87
CA VAL A 410 23.15 -17.01 9.17
C VAL A 410 21.79 -17.68 9.01
N ALA A 411 20.99 -17.27 8.04
CA ALA A 411 19.71 -17.91 7.74
C ALA A 411 19.87 -19.40 7.42
N VAL A 412 20.93 -19.78 6.68
CA VAL A 412 21.25 -21.19 6.40
C VAL A 412 21.60 -21.93 7.68
N VAL A 413 22.47 -21.36 8.52
CA VAL A 413 22.90 -21.97 9.79
C VAL A 413 21.74 -22.16 10.75
N ASP A 414 20.89 -21.15 10.91
CA ASP A 414 19.75 -21.19 11.83
C ASP A 414 18.70 -22.22 11.41
N ALA A 415 18.47 -22.39 10.10
CA ALA A 415 17.52 -23.35 9.56
C ALA A 415 18.14 -24.71 9.22
N TYR A 416 19.45 -24.89 9.43
CA TYR A 416 20.18 -26.04 8.90
C TYR A 416 19.67 -27.37 9.47
N GLU A 417 19.38 -27.45 10.77
CA GLU A 417 18.93 -28.70 11.40
C GLU A 417 17.63 -29.23 10.76
N ASP A 418 16.67 -28.35 10.48
CA ASP A 418 15.38 -28.72 9.88
C ASP A 418 15.56 -29.19 8.41
N VAL A 419 16.46 -28.55 7.67
CA VAL A 419 16.70 -28.86 6.24
C VAL A 419 17.60 -30.09 6.08
N ALA A 420 18.56 -30.30 6.97
CA ALA A 420 19.49 -31.43 6.93
C ALA A 420 18.75 -32.78 7.04
N GLU A 421 17.68 -32.85 7.83
CA GLU A 421 16.81 -34.03 7.90
C GLU A 421 16.12 -34.31 6.55
N THR A 422 15.66 -33.27 5.86
CA THR A 422 15.04 -33.39 4.53
C THR A 422 16.05 -33.86 3.49
N ILE A 423 17.26 -33.26 3.46
CA ILE A 423 18.35 -33.68 2.57
C ILE A 423 18.69 -35.16 2.80
N ALA A 424 18.81 -35.58 4.06
CA ALA A 424 19.13 -36.97 4.39
C ALA A 424 18.04 -37.95 3.91
N ALA A 425 16.76 -37.61 4.09
CA ALA A 425 15.64 -38.43 3.66
C ALA A 425 15.59 -38.58 2.13
N GLU A 426 15.80 -37.48 1.39
CA GLU A 426 15.81 -37.51 -0.08
C GLU A 426 17.02 -38.27 -0.65
N LEU A 427 18.20 -38.15 -0.01
CA LEU A 427 19.37 -38.98 -0.35
C LEU A 427 19.09 -40.46 -0.12
N GLU A 428 18.42 -40.84 0.96
CA GLU A 428 18.06 -42.24 1.24
C GLU A 428 17.04 -42.77 0.22
N ALA A 429 16.05 -41.95 -0.16
CA ALA A 429 14.99 -42.35 -1.07
C ALA A 429 15.45 -42.47 -2.53
N SER A 430 16.21 -41.49 -3.02
CA SER A 430 16.49 -41.34 -4.44
C SER A 430 17.98 -41.42 -4.82
N GLY A 431 18.88 -41.35 -3.82
CA GLY A 431 20.33 -41.34 -4.03
C GLY A 431 20.91 -39.99 -4.46
N GLN A 432 20.08 -38.97 -4.68
CA GLN A 432 20.51 -37.63 -5.06
C GLN A 432 19.55 -36.54 -4.56
N VAL A 433 20.03 -35.32 -4.37
CA VAL A 433 19.19 -34.17 -3.97
C VAL A 433 19.57 -32.97 -4.81
N THR A 434 18.57 -32.28 -5.35
CA THR A 434 18.69 -31.06 -6.14
C THR A 434 18.10 -29.86 -5.40
N ASP A 435 18.24 -28.67 -5.96
CA ASP A 435 17.64 -27.44 -5.44
C ASP A 435 16.11 -27.49 -5.40
N ASP A 436 15.48 -28.06 -6.43
CA ASP A 436 14.02 -28.20 -6.54
C ASP A 436 13.42 -29.13 -5.46
N ASP A 437 14.23 -30.00 -4.86
CA ASP A 437 13.79 -30.96 -3.83
C ASP A 437 13.73 -30.33 -2.42
N LEU A 438 14.31 -29.14 -2.23
CA LEU A 438 14.36 -28.47 -0.93
C LEU A 438 13.36 -27.30 -0.86
N PRO A 439 12.50 -27.23 0.18
CA PRO A 439 11.49 -26.18 0.33
C PRO A 439 12.07 -24.87 0.89
N VAL A 440 13.27 -24.49 0.45
CA VAL A 440 14.02 -23.33 0.95
C VAL A 440 14.59 -22.50 -0.18
N ARG A 441 14.91 -21.24 0.12
CA ARG A 441 15.67 -20.37 -0.79
C ARG A 441 17.15 -20.62 -0.60
N ASN A 442 17.95 -20.40 -1.65
CA ASN A 442 19.40 -20.62 -1.65
C ASN A 442 19.76 -22.08 -1.29
N ALA A 443 19.04 -23.04 -1.88
CA ALA A 443 19.23 -24.47 -1.62
C ALA A 443 20.69 -24.91 -1.81
N GLU A 444 21.42 -24.29 -2.74
CA GLU A 444 22.84 -24.53 -2.98
C GLU A 444 23.71 -24.32 -1.72
N GLU A 445 23.34 -23.39 -0.83
CA GLU A 445 24.08 -23.12 0.40
C GLU A 445 23.85 -24.19 1.46
N PHE A 446 22.64 -24.73 1.54
CA PHE A 446 22.32 -25.88 2.41
C PHE A 446 23.02 -27.15 1.93
N LEU A 447 22.97 -27.44 0.62
CA LEU A 447 23.67 -28.57 0.01
C LEU A 447 25.20 -28.45 0.20
N GLY A 448 25.75 -27.25 0.02
CA GLY A 448 27.16 -26.95 0.21
C GLY A 448 27.63 -27.08 1.66
N LEU A 449 26.77 -26.78 2.64
CA LEU A 449 27.05 -27.00 4.06
C LEU A 449 26.98 -28.49 4.40
N TYR A 450 25.96 -29.21 3.91
CA TYR A 450 25.77 -30.63 4.13
C TYR A 450 26.93 -31.47 3.58
N TYR A 451 27.39 -31.16 2.37
CA TYR A 451 28.56 -31.79 1.75
C TYR A 451 29.82 -31.69 2.62
N ARG A 452 30.07 -30.54 3.25
CA ARG A 452 31.29 -30.34 4.07
C ARG A 452 31.21 -31.02 5.43
N GLN A 453 30.01 -31.28 5.94
CA GLN A 453 29.82 -31.99 7.20
C GLN A 453 29.81 -33.52 7.03
N ASN A 454 29.49 -34.02 5.83
CA ASN A 454 29.29 -35.44 5.57
C ASN A 454 30.25 -35.95 4.49
N GLU A 455 31.22 -36.77 4.87
CA GLU A 455 32.21 -37.35 3.93
C GLU A 455 31.61 -38.37 2.94
N SER A 456 30.37 -38.83 3.18
CA SER A 456 29.70 -39.88 2.40
C SER A 456 28.93 -39.37 1.18
N VAL A 457 29.02 -38.08 0.87
CA VAL A 457 28.30 -37.44 -0.24
C VAL A 457 29.24 -36.65 -1.14
N GLU A 458 28.91 -36.57 -2.42
CA GLU A 458 29.61 -35.77 -3.41
C GLU A 458 28.71 -34.64 -3.88
N LEU A 459 29.28 -33.45 -4.05
CA LEU A 459 28.59 -32.28 -4.59
C LEU A 459 29.21 -31.92 -5.95
N ASP A 460 28.37 -31.88 -6.99
CA ASP A 460 28.76 -31.27 -8.26
C ASP A 460 28.59 -29.73 -8.14
N PRO A 461 29.65 -28.92 -8.26
CA PRO A 461 29.55 -27.48 -8.13
C PRO A 461 28.99 -26.78 -9.39
N ASP A 462 28.99 -27.45 -10.55
CA ASP A 462 28.48 -26.88 -11.81
C ASP A 462 26.95 -27.07 -11.95
N VAL A 463 26.40 -28.07 -11.26
CA VAL A 463 24.97 -28.34 -11.15
C VAL A 463 24.70 -28.71 -9.69
N PRO A 464 24.00 -27.89 -8.88
CA PRO A 464 23.91 -28.05 -7.43
C PRO A 464 23.14 -29.32 -7.03
N VAL A 465 23.82 -30.45 -7.18
CA VAL A 465 23.29 -31.79 -6.98
C VAL A 465 24.21 -32.50 -6.01
N LEU A 466 23.64 -32.91 -4.90
CA LEU A 466 24.28 -33.74 -3.91
C LEU A 466 23.97 -35.20 -4.21
N ARG A 467 24.97 -36.08 -4.19
CA ARG A 467 24.83 -37.52 -4.44
C ARG A 467 25.47 -38.32 -3.33
N VAL A 468 25.00 -39.53 -3.08
CA VAL A 468 25.75 -40.48 -2.26
C VAL A 468 27.07 -40.79 -2.98
N GLY A 469 28.20 -40.67 -2.30
CA GLY A 469 29.55 -40.86 -2.88
C GLY A 469 29.86 -42.32 -3.22
N ASP A 470 31.15 -42.66 -3.39
CA ASP A 470 31.62 -44.06 -3.58
C ASP A 470 31.24 -44.94 -2.37
N VAL A 471 30.03 -45.49 -2.38
CA VAL A 471 29.55 -46.47 -1.41
C VAL A 471 30.12 -47.83 -1.75
N ASP A 472 30.57 -48.58 -0.76
CA ASP A 472 30.98 -49.98 -0.95
C ASP A 472 29.84 -50.76 -1.63
N THR A 473 30.12 -51.34 -2.79
CA THR A 473 29.17 -52.19 -3.53
C THR A 473 29.41 -53.67 -3.25
N HIS A 474 28.33 -54.44 -3.27
CA HIS A 474 28.34 -55.87 -2.98
C HIS A 474 27.51 -56.65 -4.01
N ASP A 475 28.01 -57.82 -4.41
CA ASP A 475 27.21 -58.79 -5.14
C ASP A 475 26.25 -59.50 -4.17
N LEU A 476 24.95 -59.41 -4.44
CA LEU A 476 23.90 -60.02 -3.64
C LEU A 476 23.31 -61.24 -4.36
N THR A 477 23.63 -62.44 -3.88
CA THR A 477 23.03 -63.69 -4.36
C THR A 477 21.70 -63.94 -3.66
N VAL A 478 20.65 -64.24 -4.43
CA VAL A 478 19.36 -64.69 -3.90
C VAL A 478 19.13 -66.15 -4.28
N GLU A 479 18.99 -67.00 -3.28
CA GLU A 479 18.59 -68.40 -3.41
C GLU A 479 17.07 -68.49 -3.33
N ILE A 480 16.47 -69.16 -4.30
CA ILE A 480 15.03 -69.36 -4.40
C ILE A 480 14.76 -70.84 -4.21
N ALA A 481 13.76 -71.18 -3.39
CA ALA A 481 13.23 -72.53 -3.25
C ALA A 481 11.70 -72.52 -3.37
N TYR A 482 11.12 -73.64 -3.79
CA TYR A 482 9.69 -73.92 -3.73
C TYR A 482 9.45 -75.02 -2.70
N GLU A 483 8.35 -74.92 -1.94
CA GLU A 483 7.97 -75.88 -0.91
C GLU A 483 7.92 -77.33 -1.45
N ARG A 484 7.51 -77.51 -2.72
CA ARG A 484 7.44 -78.81 -3.40
C ARG A 484 7.98 -78.73 -4.83
N GLY A 485 8.58 -79.83 -5.26
CA GLY A 485 9.08 -79.97 -6.63
C GLY A 485 7.96 -80.21 -7.64
N GLY A 486 8.15 -79.76 -8.88
CA GLY A 486 7.18 -79.98 -9.95
C GLY A 486 7.71 -79.68 -11.35
N ALA A 487 6.82 -79.16 -12.21
CA ALA A 487 7.19 -78.68 -13.53
C ALA A 487 8.24 -77.56 -13.45
N GLU A 488 8.93 -77.33 -14.56
CA GLU A 488 9.89 -76.24 -14.68
C GLU A 488 9.15 -74.90 -14.73
N ARG A 489 9.60 -73.93 -13.93
CA ARG A 489 8.96 -72.64 -13.68
C ARG A 489 9.98 -71.52 -13.77
N THR A 490 9.52 -70.31 -14.10
CA THR A 490 10.37 -69.12 -14.20
C THR A 490 9.98 -68.11 -13.11
N ALA A 491 10.78 -68.02 -12.04
CA ALA A 491 10.63 -67.00 -11.02
C ALA A 491 11.25 -65.67 -11.50
N THR A 492 10.64 -64.54 -11.14
CA THR A 492 11.20 -63.19 -11.37
C THR A 492 11.42 -62.52 -10.02
N LEU A 493 12.62 -62.04 -9.75
CA LEU A 493 12.96 -61.26 -8.56
C LEU A 493 13.30 -59.83 -8.97
N SER A 494 12.87 -58.86 -8.18
CA SER A 494 13.22 -57.44 -8.36
C SER A 494 13.76 -56.88 -7.05
N LEU A 495 14.86 -56.14 -7.13
CA LEU A 495 15.49 -55.45 -6.00
C LEU A 495 15.45 -53.95 -6.27
N SER A 496 14.80 -53.18 -5.39
CA SER A 496 14.66 -51.73 -5.53
C SER A 496 14.93 -51.00 -4.22
N GLY A 497 15.68 -49.90 -4.27
CA GLY A 497 15.99 -49.05 -3.11
C GLY A 497 17.32 -48.31 -3.31
N ALA A 498 17.58 -47.24 -2.52
CA ALA A 498 18.86 -46.52 -2.51
C ALA A 498 19.46 -46.22 -3.90
N GLY A 499 18.62 -45.78 -4.85
CA GLY A 499 19.02 -45.46 -6.23
C GLY A 499 19.33 -46.65 -7.14
N TYR A 500 19.23 -47.89 -6.67
CA TYR A 500 19.45 -49.12 -7.45
C TYR A 500 18.13 -49.84 -7.71
N ASN A 501 17.93 -50.26 -8.97
CA ASN A 501 16.73 -50.98 -9.40
C ASN A 501 17.09 -51.98 -10.50
N GLU A 502 16.98 -53.27 -10.19
CA GLU A 502 17.28 -54.35 -11.14
C GLU A 502 16.32 -55.53 -10.94
N SER A 503 16.05 -56.27 -12.02
CA SER A 503 15.22 -57.46 -12.02
C SER A 503 15.95 -58.65 -12.64
N ALA A 504 15.83 -59.83 -12.06
CA ALA A 504 16.45 -61.05 -12.55
C ALA A 504 15.45 -62.22 -12.61
N THR A 505 15.62 -63.12 -13.58
CA THR A 505 14.77 -64.31 -13.75
C THR A 505 15.54 -65.59 -13.48
N VAL A 506 14.86 -66.58 -12.91
CA VAL A 506 15.43 -67.90 -12.55
C VAL A 506 14.50 -69.01 -13.01
N GLU A 507 15.01 -69.91 -13.84
CA GLU A 507 14.30 -71.12 -14.22
C GLU A 507 14.66 -72.28 -13.28
N THR A 508 13.66 -72.89 -12.63
CA THR A 508 13.88 -74.04 -11.75
C THR A 508 12.64 -74.93 -11.59
N ARG A 509 12.86 -76.18 -11.16
CA ARG A 509 11.81 -77.13 -10.74
C ARG A 509 11.57 -77.14 -9.23
N VAL A 510 12.57 -76.73 -8.43
CA VAL A 510 12.55 -76.83 -6.96
C VAL A 510 13.37 -75.71 -6.32
N ALA A 511 14.61 -75.49 -6.77
CA ALA A 511 15.49 -74.47 -6.22
C ALA A 511 16.43 -73.88 -7.27
N GLY A 512 16.73 -72.59 -7.18
CA GLY A 512 17.59 -71.86 -8.11
C GLY A 512 18.27 -70.69 -7.44
N THR A 513 19.18 -70.01 -8.15
CA THR A 513 19.95 -68.89 -7.60
C THR A 513 20.11 -67.80 -8.65
N THR A 514 19.98 -66.54 -8.26
CA THR A 514 20.37 -65.36 -9.07
C THR A 514 21.32 -64.46 -8.30
N THR A 515 22.00 -63.53 -8.96
CA THR A 515 22.87 -62.55 -8.32
C THR A 515 22.63 -61.17 -8.91
N PHE A 516 22.41 -60.20 -8.04
CA PHE A 516 22.41 -58.77 -8.34
C PHE A 516 23.83 -58.24 -8.12
N THR A 517 24.41 -57.59 -9.12
CA THR A 517 25.82 -57.15 -9.08
C THR A 517 25.92 -55.67 -8.73
N ASP A 518 27.02 -55.30 -8.07
CA ASP A 518 27.33 -53.90 -7.73
C ASP A 518 26.21 -53.19 -6.94
N VAL A 519 25.53 -53.90 -6.04
CA VAL A 519 24.47 -53.33 -5.19
C VAL A 519 25.11 -52.45 -4.12
N PRO A 520 24.79 -51.15 -4.02
CA PRO A 520 25.34 -50.30 -2.97
C PRO A 520 24.97 -50.79 -1.56
N THR A 521 25.75 -50.37 -0.56
CA THR A 521 25.38 -50.61 0.85
C THR A 521 24.12 -49.84 1.19
N GLY A 522 23.08 -50.51 1.68
CA GLY A 522 21.78 -49.86 1.91
C GLY A 522 20.63 -50.80 2.27
N SER A 523 19.43 -50.22 2.42
CA SER A 523 18.17 -50.95 2.60
C SER A 523 17.43 -51.05 1.26
N TYR A 524 16.96 -52.24 0.94
CA TYR A 524 16.32 -52.59 -0.32
C TYR A 524 15.03 -53.36 -0.08
N GLU A 525 14.11 -53.27 -1.03
CA GLU A 525 12.94 -54.12 -1.11
C GLU A 525 13.16 -55.19 -2.17
N LEU A 526 13.09 -56.46 -1.76
CA LEU A 526 13.14 -57.62 -2.63
C LEU A 526 11.71 -58.12 -2.84
N SER A 527 11.22 -58.03 -4.07
CA SER A 527 9.95 -58.64 -4.49
C SER A 527 10.21 -59.84 -5.40
N GLY A 528 9.34 -60.84 -5.36
CA GLY A 528 9.48 -62.06 -6.14
C GLY A 528 8.16 -62.62 -6.61
N THR A 529 8.08 -62.90 -7.91
CA THR A 529 6.93 -63.56 -8.55
C THR A 529 7.30 -65.01 -8.88
N PRO A 530 6.52 -66.02 -8.43
CA PRO A 530 6.88 -67.44 -8.55
C PRO A 530 6.68 -68.04 -9.95
N GLY A 531 6.01 -67.37 -10.88
CA GLY A 531 5.75 -67.89 -12.23
C GLY A 531 4.77 -69.06 -12.32
N ASP A 532 4.19 -69.46 -11.18
CA ASP A 532 3.10 -70.44 -11.05
C ASP A 532 2.16 -69.92 -9.96
N GLU A 533 0.88 -69.73 -10.30
CA GLU A 533 -0.14 -69.11 -9.46
C GLU A 533 -0.51 -69.95 -8.23
N VAL A 534 -0.10 -71.22 -8.18
CA VAL A 534 -0.24 -72.07 -6.98
C VAL A 534 0.65 -71.56 -5.84
N PHE A 535 1.70 -70.79 -6.11
CA PHE A 535 2.63 -70.28 -5.10
C PHE A 535 2.45 -68.79 -4.85
N ALA A 536 2.76 -68.37 -3.62
CA ALA A 536 2.66 -66.97 -3.20
C ALA A 536 3.78 -66.10 -3.80
N PRO A 537 3.51 -64.84 -4.19
CA PRO A 537 4.57 -63.85 -4.32
C PRO A 537 5.20 -63.55 -2.95
N ILE A 538 6.43 -63.04 -2.98
CA ILE A 538 7.19 -62.66 -1.78
C ILE A 538 7.58 -61.19 -1.85
N GLU A 539 7.49 -60.50 -0.71
CA GLU A 539 7.98 -59.13 -0.52
C GLU A 539 8.76 -59.08 0.79
N ARG A 540 10.00 -58.57 0.74
CA ARG A 540 10.91 -58.61 1.89
C ARG A 540 11.86 -57.42 1.90
N SER A 541 11.96 -56.75 3.03
CA SER A 541 13.04 -55.78 3.27
C SER A 541 14.38 -56.48 3.53
N VAL A 542 15.41 -56.03 2.83
CA VAL A 542 16.77 -56.56 2.81
C VAL A 542 17.74 -55.44 3.13
N ARG A 543 18.71 -55.71 4.00
CA ARG A 543 19.84 -54.80 4.26
C ARG A 543 21.11 -55.39 3.68
N VAL A 544 21.78 -54.64 2.81
CA VAL A 544 23.05 -54.99 2.18
C VAL A 544 24.14 -54.23 2.93
N ASP A 545 24.76 -54.90 3.91
CA ASP A 545 25.87 -54.36 4.72
C ASP A 545 26.99 -55.39 4.97
N ASP A 546 26.66 -56.69 5.01
CA ASP A 546 27.65 -57.80 5.06
C ASP A 546 27.16 -59.15 4.47
N LYS A 547 25.85 -59.30 4.20
CA LYS A 547 25.24 -60.55 3.75
C LYS A 547 25.19 -60.64 2.23
N LYS A 548 25.98 -61.56 1.67
CA LYS A 548 26.06 -61.83 0.21
C LYS A 548 25.04 -62.84 -0.29
N THR A 549 24.25 -63.45 0.61
CA THR A 549 23.31 -64.50 0.24
C THR A 549 22.03 -64.41 1.04
N ILE A 550 20.88 -64.44 0.35
CA ILE A 550 19.54 -64.39 0.93
C ILE A 550 18.75 -65.58 0.39
N SER A 551 18.11 -66.33 1.27
CA SER A 551 17.21 -67.41 0.87
C SER A 551 15.76 -66.95 0.94
N VAL A 552 15.02 -67.25 -0.11
CA VAL A 552 13.59 -67.00 -0.31
C VAL A 552 12.91 -68.33 -0.64
N GLU A 553 11.77 -68.58 -0.03
CA GLU A 553 10.96 -69.76 -0.28
C GLU A 553 9.56 -69.34 -0.75
N PHE A 554 9.15 -69.86 -1.91
CA PHE A 554 7.79 -69.77 -2.42
C PHE A 554 6.97 -70.91 -1.84
N THR A 555 5.95 -70.57 -1.04
CA THR A 555 5.03 -71.51 -0.39
C THR A 555 3.76 -71.67 -1.21
N GLU A 556 3.16 -72.86 -1.20
CA GLU A 556 1.86 -73.07 -1.86
C GLU A 556 0.78 -72.22 -1.16
N GLN A 557 -0.08 -71.61 -1.95
CA GLN A 557 -1.27 -70.91 -1.48
C GLN A 557 -2.48 -71.84 -1.60
N SER A 558 -3.33 -71.80 -0.58
CA SER A 558 -4.64 -72.45 -0.62
C SER A 558 -5.50 -71.86 -1.74
N LEU A 559 -6.48 -72.63 -2.23
CA LEU A 559 -7.40 -72.16 -3.26
C LEU A 559 -8.02 -70.81 -2.88
N ARG A 560 -8.42 -70.66 -1.60
CA ARG A 560 -8.95 -69.40 -1.05
C ARG A 560 -7.97 -68.24 -1.20
N GLU A 561 -6.73 -68.39 -0.76
CA GLU A 561 -5.72 -67.32 -0.82
C GLU A 561 -5.51 -66.85 -2.27
N ARG A 562 -5.46 -67.78 -3.22
CA ARG A 562 -5.31 -67.44 -4.65
C ARG A 562 -6.50 -66.64 -5.18
N VAL A 563 -7.72 -67.15 -5.00
CA VAL A 563 -8.92 -66.55 -5.62
C VAL A 563 -9.46 -65.33 -4.85
N CYS A 564 -9.05 -65.14 -3.60
CA CYS A 564 -9.44 -64.00 -2.78
C CYS A 564 -8.39 -62.87 -2.77
N SER A 565 -7.17 -63.09 -3.29
CA SER A 565 -6.06 -62.12 -3.25
C SER A 565 -6.43 -60.74 -3.82
N ASP A 566 -7.17 -60.69 -4.92
CA ASP A 566 -7.63 -59.45 -5.58
C ASP A 566 -8.98 -58.92 -5.07
N THR A 567 -9.59 -59.59 -4.09
CA THR A 567 -10.90 -59.21 -3.54
C THR A 567 -10.71 -58.42 -2.25
N SER A 568 -10.93 -57.10 -2.31
CA SER A 568 -10.76 -56.19 -1.16
C SER A 568 -11.82 -56.33 -0.05
N ALA A 569 -12.73 -57.30 -0.15
CA ALA A 569 -13.87 -57.47 0.75
C ALA A 569 -13.78 -58.81 1.48
N ASP A 570 -13.93 -58.78 2.81
CA ASP A 570 -13.95 -59.97 3.66
C ASP A 570 -15.21 -60.79 3.37
N MET A 571 -15.13 -61.72 2.41
CA MET A 571 -16.27 -62.58 2.03
C MET A 571 -16.80 -63.40 3.20
N ALA A 572 -15.96 -63.64 4.21
CA ALA A 572 -16.36 -64.27 5.46
C ALA A 572 -17.49 -63.50 6.17
N ASP A 573 -17.46 -62.17 6.14
CA ASP A 573 -18.46 -61.33 6.81
C ASP A 573 -19.83 -61.43 6.12
N HIS A 574 -19.84 -61.58 4.79
CA HIS A 574 -21.05 -61.67 4.00
C HIS A 574 -21.59 -63.10 3.85
N LEU A 575 -20.79 -64.12 4.19
CA LEU A 575 -21.16 -65.51 4.02
C LEU A 575 -22.46 -65.86 4.76
N SER A 576 -22.67 -65.31 5.96
CA SER A 576 -23.86 -65.60 6.77
C SER A 576 -25.18 -65.19 6.09
N GLU A 577 -25.16 -64.13 5.28
CA GLU A 577 -26.33 -63.65 4.54
C GLU A 577 -26.58 -64.46 3.25
N LEU A 578 -25.50 -64.92 2.61
CA LEU A 578 -25.54 -65.64 1.34
C LEU A 578 -25.71 -67.15 1.51
N ARG A 579 -25.34 -67.70 2.67
CA ARG A 579 -25.40 -69.13 3.01
C ARG A 579 -26.75 -69.77 2.70
N PRO A 580 -27.93 -69.19 3.07
CA PRO A 580 -29.22 -69.83 2.78
C PRO A 580 -29.44 -70.08 1.28
N ARG A 581 -28.91 -69.21 0.42
CA ARG A 581 -29.03 -69.34 -1.04
C ARG A 581 -28.05 -70.38 -1.59
N LEU A 582 -26.83 -70.42 -1.07
CA LEU A 582 -25.83 -71.44 -1.43
C LEU A 582 -26.30 -72.84 -1.02
N GLU A 583 -26.84 -72.98 0.18
CA GLU A 583 -27.46 -74.22 0.66
C GLU A 583 -28.67 -74.62 -0.19
N GLU A 584 -29.50 -73.67 -0.61
CA GLU A 584 -30.64 -73.95 -1.50
C GLU A 584 -30.17 -74.53 -2.85
N LEU A 585 -29.17 -73.90 -3.47
CA LEU A 585 -28.59 -74.37 -4.74
C LEU A 585 -27.93 -75.75 -4.57
N TYR A 586 -27.15 -75.92 -3.51
CA TYR A 586 -26.51 -77.20 -3.20
C TYR A 586 -27.53 -78.32 -2.94
N ASN A 587 -28.61 -78.03 -2.21
CA ASN A 587 -29.66 -79.01 -1.96
C ASN A 587 -30.44 -79.39 -3.23
N ALA A 588 -30.49 -78.49 -4.22
CA ALA A 588 -31.15 -78.74 -5.49
C ALA A 588 -30.29 -79.55 -6.46
N GLU A 589 -29.02 -79.16 -6.65
CA GLU A 589 -28.13 -79.70 -7.69
C GLU A 589 -27.05 -80.66 -7.15
N GLY A 590 -26.79 -80.64 -5.84
CA GLY A 590 -25.78 -81.48 -5.19
C GLY A 590 -24.33 -80.99 -5.31
N TYR A 591 -24.13 -79.82 -5.93
CA TYR A 591 -22.88 -79.05 -5.98
C TYR A 591 -23.24 -77.57 -6.18
N VAL A 592 -22.26 -76.67 -6.01
CA VAL A 592 -22.40 -75.26 -6.41
C VAL A 592 -21.17 -74.85 -7.19
N SER A 593 -21.34 -74.21 -8.34
CA SER A 593 -20.24 -73.75 -9.19
C SER A 593 -20.33 -72.25 -9.50
N THR A 594 -19.20 -71.65 -9.91
CA THR A 594 -19.15 -70.26 -10.37
C THR A 594 -20.01 -69.98 -11.60
N THR A 595 -20.43 -71.02 -12.33
CA THR A 595 -21.33 -70.93 -13.50
C THR A 595 -22.81 -70.82 -13.13
N MET A 596 -23.16 -71.10 -11.87
CA MET A 596 -24.53 -70.92 -11.38
C MET A 596 -24.84 -69.44 -11.15
N ASP A 597 -26.13 -69.09 -11.20
CA ASP A 597 -26.61 -67.74 -10.93
C ASP A 597 -26.54 -67.44 -9.42
N LEU A 598 -25.41 -66.86 -9.02
CA LEU A 598 -25.07 -66.55 -7.63
C LEU A 598 -25.29 -65.06 -7.33
N PRO A 599 -25.77 -64.71 -6.12
CA PRO A 599 -26.15 -63.34 -5.75
C PRO A 599 -24.95 -62.42 -5.46
N VAL A 600 -23.83 -62.58 -6.17
CA VAL A 600 -22.62 -61.74 -6.10
C VAL A 600 -22.09 -61.47 -7.51
N ARG A 601 -21.20 -60.48 -7.65
CA ARG A 601 -20.54 -60.24 -8.93
C ARG A 601 -19.68 -61.45 -9.29
N SER A 602 -19.62 -61.80 -10.57
CA SER A 602 -18.82 -62.93 -11.08
C SER A 602 -17.36 -62.90 -10.63
N SER A 603 -16.76 -61.72 -10.44
CA SER A 603 -15.39 -61.56 -9.94
C SER A 603 -15.19 -61.94 -8.46
N HIS A 604 -16.27 -61.99 -7.67
CA HIS A 604 -16.24 -62.32 -6.24
C HIS A 604 -16.74 -63.75 -5.98
N THR A 605 -17.38 -64.38 -6.98
CA THR A 605 -17.94 -65.72 -6.88
C THR A 605 -16.90 -66.79 -6.53
N PRO A 606 -15.70 -66.83 -7.15
CA PRO A 606 -14.65 -67.78 -6.77
C PRO A 606 -14.27 -67.68 -5.29
N CYS A 607 -14.05 -66.46 -4.79
CA CYS A 607 -13.72 -66.21 -3.39
C CYS A 607 -14.86 -66.59 -2.44
N LEU A 608 -16.11 -66.23 -2.78
CA LEU A 608 -17.29 -66.63 -2.00
C LEU A 608 -17.38 -68.16 -1.86
N LEU A 609 -17.20 -68.90 -2.95
CA LEU A 609 -17.31 -70.35 -2.96
C LEU A 609 -16.15 -71.02 -2.19
N ALA A 610 -14.93 -70.54 -2.34
CA ALA A 610 -13.79 -71.04 -1.58
C ALA A 610 -13.94 -70.80 -0.06
N VAL A 611 -14.41 -69.61 0.33
CA VAL A 611 -14.68 -69.26 1.73
C VAL A 611 -15.84 -70.08 2.30
N TRP A 612 -16.90 -70.30 1.51
CA TRP A 612 -18.02 -71.12 1.93
C TRP A 612 -17.61 -72.58 2.15
N ALA A 613 -16.82 -73.15 1.23
CA ALA A 613 -16.35 -74.51 1.32
C ALA A 613 -15.50 -74.74 2.59
N GLU A 614 -14.53 -73.86 2.84
CA GLU A 614 -13.70 -73.92 4.05
C GLU A 614 -14.52 -73.74 5.34
N SER A 615 -15.49 -72.82 5.35
CA SER A 615 -16.33 -72.54 6.53
C SER A 615 -17.25 -73.71 6.89
N ASP A 616 -17.90 -74.31 5.89
CA ASP A 616 -19.00 -75.26 6.11
C ASP A 616 -18.54 -76.73 5.92
N GLY A 617 -17.25 -76.94 5.65
CA GLY A 617 -16.63 -78.26 5.56
C GLY A 617 -16.91 -78.99 4.24
N TYR A 618 -17.15 -78.24 3.16
CA TYR A 618 -17.19 -78.77 1.80
C TYR A 618 -15.80 -78.73 1.16
N ASP A 619 -15.63 -79.50 0.10
CA ASP A 619 -14.44 -79.48 -0.73
C ASP A 619 -14.64 -78.51 -1.90
N ALA A 620 -13.58 -77.80 -2.27
CA ALA A 620 -13.59 -76.88 -3.41
C ALA A 620 -12.42 -77.16 -4.34
N THR A 621 -12.68 -77.14 -5.64
CA THR A 621 -11.68 -77.39 -6.67
C THR A 621 -11.88 -76.46 -7.85
N GLU A 622 -10.80 -76.24 -8.61
CA GLU A 622 -10.81 -75.45 -9.83
C GLU A 622 -10.80 -76.39 -11.04
N THR A 623 -11.73 -76.16 -11.98
CA THR A 623 -11.77 -76.92 -13.24
C THR A 623 -10.72 -76.40 -14.22
N SER A 624 -10.46 -77.14 -15.30
CA SER A 624 -9.57 -76.69 -16.38
C SER A 624 -10.03 -75.41 -17.09
N GLU A 625 -11.28 -74.98 -16.89
CA GLU A 625 -11.85 -73.75 -17.45
C GLU A 625 -11.80 -72.57 -16.46
N GLY A 626 -11.15 -72.74 -15.30
CA GLY A 626 -11.04 -71.71 -14.25
C GLY A 626 -12.29 -71.56 -13.40
N GLU A 627 -13.19 -72.55 -13.40
CA GLU A 627 -14.43 -72.53 -12.62
C GLU A 627 -14.20 -73.13 -11.25
N ILE A 628 -14.73 -72.50 -10.19
CA ILE A 628 -14.68 -73.07 -8.83
C ILE A 628 -15.94 -73.89 -8.59
N VAL A 629 -15.76 -75.14 -8.18
CA VAL A 629 -16.83 -76.10 -7.89
C VAL A 629 -16.72 -76.54 -6.44
N VAL A 630 -17.80 -76.38 -5.68
CA VAL A 630 -17.96 -76.80 -4.29
C VAL A 630 -18.80 -78.06 -4.23
N PHE A 631 -18.29 -79.11 -3.60
CA PHE A 631 -18.89 -80.44 -3.54
C PHE A 631 -18.60 -81.14 -2.20
N GLU A 632 -19.30 -82.25 -1.91
CA GLU A 632 -18.96 -83.14 -0.79
C GLU A 632 -18.11 -84.31 -1.29
N GLN A 633 -16.86 -84.43 -0.82
CA GLN A 633 -16.00 -85.59 -1.13
C GLN A 633 -16.68 -86.93 -0.76
N ASP A 634 -17.28 -87.01 0.42
CA ASP A 634 -18.03 -88.18 0.89
C ASP A 634 -19.15 -88.61 -0.08
N ARG A 635 -19.77 -87.66 -0.79
CA ARG A 635 -20.82 -87.95 -1.77
C ARG A 635 -20.21 -88.48 -3.06
N LEU A 636 -19.17 -87.81 -3.56
CA LEU A 636 -18.42 -88.23 -4.74
C LEU A 636 -17.91 -89.67 -4.56
N GLU A 637 -17.32 -89.99 -3.42
CA GLU A 637 -16.84 -91.34 -3.11
C GLU A 637 -17.96 -92.38 -3.07
N ARG A 638 -19.13 -92.04 -2.52
CA ARG A 638 -20.31 -92.94 -2.53
C ARG A 638 -20.85 -93.16 -3.93
N GLU A 639 -20.90 -92.12 -4.77
CA GLU A 639 -21.34 -92.20 -6.17
C GLU A 639 -20.38 -93.11 -6.95
N LEU A 640 -19.08 -92.87 -6.85
CA LEU A 640 -18.03 -93.70 -7.46
C LEU A 640 -18.09 -95.15 -6.95
N THR A 641 -18.28 -95.37 -5.65
CA THR A 641 -18.45 -96.71 -5.07
C THR A 641 -19.67 -97.42 -5.65
N ASN A 642 -20.80 -96.72 -5.82
CA ASN A 642 -22.02 -97.28 -6.40
C ASN A 642 -21.82 -97.63 -7.88
N VAL A 643 -21.08 -96.81 -8.64
CA VAL A 643 -20.70 -97.12 -10.02
C VAL A 643 -19.88 -98.40 -10.07
N VAL A 644 -18.81 -98.47 -9.28
CA VAL A 644 -17.93 -99.64 -9.17
C VAL A 644 -18.70 -100.90 -8.76
N ARG A 645 -19.67 -100.79 -7.86
CA ARG A 645 -20.37 -101.94 -7.29
C ARG A 645 -21.52 -102.47 -8.15
N TYR A 646 -22.23 -101.60 -8.85
CA TYR A 646 -23.49 -101.95 -9.51
C TYR A 646 -23.51 -101.73 -11.02
N ASN A 647 -22.55 -100.97 -11.57
CA ASN A 647 -22.54 -100.57 -12.98
C ASN A 647 -21.27 -100.99 -13.74
N LEU A 648 -20.32 -101.63 -13.05
CA LEU A 648 -19.12 -102.22 -13.64
C LEU A 648 -19.04 -103.71 -13.30
N GLU A 649 -18.89 -104.56 -14.32
CA GLU A 649 -18.50 -105.97 -14.16
C GLU A 649 -16.99 -106.13 -14.43
N SER A 650 -16.41 -107.27 -14.03
CA SER A 650 -14.98 -107.52 -14.26
C SER A 650 -14.64 -107.51 -15.76
N GLY A 651 -13.70 -106.65 -16.15
CA GLY A 651 -13.33 -106.41 -17.54
C GLY A 651 -14.06 -105.24 -18.21
N ASP A 652 -15.01 -104.58 -17.54
CA ASP A 652 -15.68 -103.40 -18.06
C ASP A 652 -14.82 -102.13 -17.90
N ARG A 653 -15.01 -101.21 -18.85
CA ARG A 653 -14.36 -99.90 -18.89
C ARG A 653 -15.42 -98.81 -19.02
N LEU A 654 -15.37 -97.84 -18.12
CA LEU A 654 -16.25 -96.67 -18.13
C LEU A 654 -15.42 -95.40 -18.39
N PRO A 655 -15.59 -94.77 -19.57
CA PRO A 655 -14.93 -93.49 -19.87
C PRO A 655 -15.31 -92.39 -18.86
N PHE A 656 -14.38 -91.49 -18.54
CA PHE A 656 -14.67 -90.38 -17.61
C PHE A 656 -15.81 -89.49 -18.10
N ASP A 657 -15.89 -89.21 -19.40
CA ASP A 657 -16.98 -88.41 -19.96
C ASP A 657 -18.36 -89.08 -19.76
N GLU A 658 -18.41 -90.42 -19.70
CA GLU A 658 -19.64 -91.17 -19.41
C GLU A 658 -19.94 -91.22 -17.91
N LEU A 659 -18.88 -91.38 -17.09
CA LEU A 659 -18.95 -91.31 -15.64
C LEU A 659 -19.51 -89.96 -15.16
N GLU A 660 -18.91 -88.87 -15.61
CA GLU A 660 -19.29 -87.49 -15.30
C GLU A 660 -20.74 -87.20 -15.72
N ARG A 661 -21.16 -87.68 -16.91
CA ARG A 661 -22.49 -87.38 -17.45
C ARG A 661 -23.63 -88.14 -16.80
N ASN A 662 -23.40 -89.41 -16.46
CA ASN A 662 -24.48 -90.32 -16.09
C ASN A 662 -24.50 -90.67 -14.60
N PHE A 663 -23.39 -90.49 -13.88
CA PHE A 663 -23.23 -91.05 -12.54
C PHE A 663 -22.74 -90.06 -11.49
N LEU A 664 -22.01 -89.02 -11.87
CA LEU A 664 -21.54 -88.01 -10.95
C LEU A 664 -22.49 -86.83 -10.89
N THR A 665 -22.76 -86.37 -9.68
CA THR A 665 -23.59 -85.18 -9.45
C THR A 665 -22.80 -83.90 -9.66
N ALA A 666 -21.51 -83.86 -9.29
CA ALA A 666 -20.65 -82.68 -9.37
C ALA A 666 -19.67 -82.74 -10.56
N PRO A 667 -19.50 -81.65 -11.34
CA PRO A 667 -18.52 -81.57 -12.42
C PRO A 667 -17.12 -81.30 -11.85
N VAL A 668 -16.49 -82.33 -11.29
CA VAL A 668 -15.13 -82.25 -10.73
C VAL A 668 -14.06 -82.59 -11.78
N PRO A 669 -12.86 -81.99 -11.72
CA PRO A 669 -11.78 -82.31 -12.65
C PRO A 669 -11.30 -83.76 -12.45
N ARG A 670 -10.76 -84.35 -13.52
CA ARG A 670 -10.29 -85.75 -13.53
C ARG A 670 -9.25 -86.07 -12.45
N SER A 671 -8.45 -85.09 -12.02
CA SER A 671 -7.51 -85.25 -10.90
C SER A 671 -8.23 -85.62 -9.60
N VAL A 672 -9.35 -84.96 -9.30
CA VAL A 672 -10.16 -85.25 -8.11
C VAL A 672 -10.82 -86.64 -8.21
N ILE A 673 -11.27 -87.03 -9.41
CA ILE A 673 -11.81 -88.37 -9.65
C ILE A 673 -10.71 -89.42 -9.48
N TRP A 674 -9.50 -89.16 -9.98
CA TRP A 674 -8.36 -90.08 -9.81
C TRP A 674 -7.99 -90.27 -8.35
N ASP A 675 -7.92 -89.19 -7.58
CA ASP A 675 -7.60 -89.25 -6.15
C ASP A 675 -8.68 -90.06 -5.40
N ALA A 676 -9.95 -89.77 -5.65
CA ALA A 676 -11.06 -90.52 -5.03
C ALA A 676 -11.09 -92.01 -5.43
N VAL A 677 -10.76 -92.35 -6.70
CA VAL A 677 -10.70 -93.76 -7.13
C VAL A 677 -9.44 -94.46 -6.61
N ALA A 678 -8.33 -93.75 -6.44
CA ALA A 678 -7.12 -94.30 -5.84
C ALA A 678 -7.40 -94.80 -4.43
N ASP A 679 -8.20 -94.08 -3.64
CA ASP A 679 -8.63 -94.51 -2.31
C ASP A 679 -9.54 -95.76 -2.36
N LEU A 680 -10.44 -95.84 -3.36
CA LEU A 680 -11.31 -97.00 -3.56
C LEU A 680 -10.57 -98.26 -4.04
N SER A 681 -9.43 -98.11 -4.73
CA SER A 681 -8.63 -99.22 -5.25
C SER A 681 -8.07 -100.14 -4.15
N GLY A 682 -8.02 -99.65 -2.90
CA GLY A 682 -7.66 -100.44 -1.73
C GLY A 682 -8.73 -101.46 -1.31
N GLU A 683 -10.01 -101.19 -1.61
CA GLU A 683 -11.17 -102.02 -1.20
C GLU A 683 -11.85 -102.76 -2.37
N HIS A 684 -11.72 -102.24 -3.59
CA HIS A 684 -12.29 -102.79 -4.81
C HIS A 684 -11.20 -102.99 -5.88
N SER A 685 -11.33 -104.04 -6.72
CA SER A 685 -10.39 -104.30 -7.82
C SER A 685 -10.64 -103.36 -9.01
N VAL A 686 -10.29 -102.08 -8.85
CA VAL A 686 -10.48 -101.00 -9.81
C VAL A 686 -9.18 -100.26 -10.06
N THR A 687 -8.97 -99.80 -11.29
CA THR A 687 -7.87 -98.90 -11.64
C THR A 687 -8.31 -97.79 -12.59
N THR A 688 -7.53 -96.73 -12.65
CA THR A 688 -7.72 -95.60 -13.56
C THR A 688 -6.70 -95.67 -14.70
N THR A 689 -7.14 -95.21 -15.87
CA THR A 689 -6.30 -94.85 -17.02
C THR A 689 -6.43 -93.34 -17.27
N ASP A 690 -5.76 -92.82 -18.30
CA ASP A 690 -5.80 -91.39 -18.63
C ASP A 690 -7.22 -90.89 -18.98
N ASP A 691 -8.13 -91.77 -19.39
CA ASP A 691 -9.47 -91.43 -19.90
C ASP A 691 -10.63 -92.30 -19.37
N ALA A 692 -10.39 -93.31 -18.52
CA ALA A 692 -11.44 -94.19 -18.01
C ALA A 692 -11.14 -94.85 -16.65
N ILE A 693 -12.20 -95.34 -16.00
CA ILE A 693 -12.16 -96.29 -14.89
C ILE A 693 -12.32 -97.72 -15.43
N GLU A 694 -11.48 -98.64 -14.98
CA GLU A 694 -11.49 -100.04 -15.39
C GLU A 694 -11.62 -100.97 -14.17
N MET A 695 -12.54 -101.93 -14.26
CA MET A 695 -12.67 -102.97 -13.24
C MET A 695 -11.83 -104.18 -13.63
N LYS A 696 -10.91 -104.57 -12.75
CA LYS A 696 -9.95 -105.65 -12.99
C LYS A 696 -10.54 -107.05 -12.87
#